data_AF-A0A1G2G3C8-F1
#
_entry.id   AF-A0A1G2G3C8-F1
#
_cell.length_a   1.000
_cell.length_b   1.000
_cell.length_c   1.000
_cell.angle_alpha   90.00
_cell.angle_beta   90.00
_cell.angle_gamma   90.00
#
_symmetry.space_group_name_H-M   'P 1'
#
loop_
_entity.id
_entity.type
_entity.pdbx_description
1 polymer ?
#
loop_
_entity_poly.entity_id
_entity_poly.type
_entity_poly.pdbx_seq_one_letter_code
_entity_poly.pdbx_strand_id
1 'polypeptide(L)'
;MEAGGTFSVPKTLHIMSGGHIKTDPSSVLEIEITGDFIMDDGAKVSGTTNAANETAATVLITTTGNVLLKGSGASGAIISMNQNGPSCSGGKGGKVDILSTGGNITVESGAKVTVDAKCPAGEIELKAPKGLVTIDGLLSSESKLTGTGGNQRPGGGPVTIVAGCDLTVGTMGIVRSKGRDPGADLVHLEGGCDVAVLGLVQSTGPGHAVPNNPVNHCNNLNRPDKQSNSTACVEIWSGGTLTINAFDANNGQVNADTAQSGGHQRSWIDMFASGNISIIGDVAGSYAVHANQSVTNADGGIITVKSVGGSVTTSGLAVQANATKAGSRGGEITIHAGGAGAPDGNLDFGSSSIQARGGNAGTFSSGGTIEGVSFTGALLGTVGGQLNAGGGVPANGTVTLQSCVGTAYNGAVTPAVTINPDDCAGAVSLPAYVVLPTCSCGGPPPNGSCPVCELDGGGMPVTVVVDQNTTVDFNPAIPACVGDADLCAFFTYDKTGLTPDTWKGIFDLGGKKLVVMAGVTVKTAQVPPAGSERAAPGIEIRTTCEVVVELSAVILVESYNDKTGDVVIHADGKITIDGEVTNRVTGTLGVPGNITISSYCGDVTTGPMSLIQNIGIDRGGGDIIIASCCGGDVVLNGLVLARAKAHATGAPKPDIYIAAFEGDVVVNANTAEPFFDEYNPFGTKYDIFPGVLSWVTHASNPGSVTMQASGNVEVYGHGDDATPPVRPSFAAIATGTGTSNPRGGKVDVRAGENAIGTDRALESFGNDNLIGGIKLWAGGDVNLARLGANNSFGPVVDSAGSKKGGPNEIRAFQGAITIAPNTLVDASAPVLGVNLLTSCVGVTNSGTVSPPDANAADDAGVCAQTSPAPLFADCKALGVNN
;
A
#
# COMPACT_ATOMS: atom_id res chain seq x y z
N MET A 1 16.08 -36.12 14.44
CA MET A 1 16.60 -36.29 15.82
C MET A 1 15.45 -36.89 16.62
N GLU A 2 15.70 -37.91 17.44
CA GLU A 2 14.65 -38.78 18.05
C GLU A 2 14.39 -38.45 19.54
N ALA A 3 14.61 -37.19 19.92
CA ALA A 3 14.14 -36.61 21.17
C ALA A 3 14.11 -35.09 20.98
N GLY A 4 13.17 -34.39 21.62
CA GLY A 4 13.17 -32.93 21.65
C GLY A 4 14.47 -32.34 22.21
N GLY A 5 14.58 -31.01 22.23
CA GLY A 5 15.76 -30.31 22.73
C GLY A 5 15.93 -28.93 22.12
N THR A 6 16.96 -28.21 22.57
CA THR A 6 17.30 -26.85 22.13
C THR A 6 18.45 -26.86 21.14
N PHE A 7 18.30 -26.13 20.04
CA PHE A 7 19.29 -25.94 18.97
C PHE A 7 19.59 -24.47 18.80
N SER A 8 20.76 -24.03 19.28
CA SER A 8 21.22 -22.65 19.08
C SER A 8 22.11 -22.57 17.83
N VAL A 9 21.71 -21.73 16.87
CA VAL A 9 22.38 -21.48 15.59
C VAL A 9 22.82 -20.00 15.56
N PRO A 10 24.12 -19.69 15.69
CA PRO A 10 24.60 -18.31 15.83
C PRO A 10 24.70 -17.55 14.49
N LYS A 11 23.98 -18.00 13.46
CA LYS A 11 23.95 -17.46 12.10
C LYS A 11 22.60 -17.80 11.45
N THR A 12 22.34 -17.28 10.25
CA THR A 12 21.19 -17.69 9.44
C THR A 12 21.08 -19.21 9.32
N LEU A 13 19.89 -19.72 9.63
CA LEU A 13 19.49 -21.11 9.38
C LEU A 13 18.64 -21.15 8.11
N HIS A 14 19.21 -21.72 7.05
CA HIS A 14 18.51 -21.94 5.79
C HIS A 14 18.28 -23.44 5.57
N ILE A 15 17.01 -23.86 5.62
CA ILE A 15 16.58 -25.22 5.27
C ILE A 15 16.29 -25.24 3.78
N MET A 16 17.21 -25.86 3.03
CA MET A 16 17.09 -26.04 1.59
C MET A 16 15.90 -26.96 1.23
N SER A 17 15.47 -26.90 -0.04
CA SER A 17 14.43 -27.79 -0.56
C SER A 17 14.72 -29.27 -0.27
N GLY A 18 13.71 -29.99 0.21
CA GLY A 18 13.82 -31.39 0.66
C GLY A 18 14.47 -31.59 2.04
N GLY A 19 15.03 -30.53 2.64
CA GLY A 19 15.53 -30.54 4.00
C GLY A 19 14.41 -30.77 5.01
N HIS A 20 14.68 -31.56 6.07
CA HIS A 20 13.67 -31.94 7.05
C HIS A 20 14.23 -31.97 8.47
N ILE A 21 13.76 -31.07 9.33
CA ILE A 21 13.96 -31.16 10.78
C ILE A 21 12.77 -31.91 11.38
N LYS A 22 13.06 -33.03 12.05
CA LYS A 22 12.04 -33.87 12.69
C LYS A 22 12.29 -33.96 14.19
N THR A 23 11.23 -33.80 14.96
CA THR A 23 11.14 -34.09 16.41
C THR A 23 10.04 -35.10 16.68
N ASP A 24 10.07 -35.77 17.83
CA ASP A 24 9.08 -36.78 18.18
C ASP A 24 7.80 -36.19 18.78
N PRO A 25 6.65 -36.87 18.64
CA PRO A 25 5.43 -36.48 19.33
C PRO A 25 5.64 -36.30 20.84
N SER A 26 4.85 -35.41 21.45
CA SER A 26 4.91 -35.10 22.89
C SER A 26 6.27 -34.58 23.39
N SER A 27 7.15 -34.15 22.48
CA SER A 27 8.41 -33.48 22.79
C SER A 27 8.34 -31.97 22.50
N VAL A 28 9.35 -31.23 22.96
CA VAL A 28 9.54 -29.81 22.65
C VAL A 28 10.84 -29.67 21.84
N LEU A 29 10.75 -29.04 20.67
CA LEU A 29 11.89 -28.65 19.84
C LEU A 29 12.03 -27.14 19.91
N GLU A 30 13.17 -26.65 20.39
CA GLU A 30 13.49 -25.23 20.43
C GLU A 30 14.64 -24.94 19.47
N ILE A 31 14.47 -23.92 18.62
CA ILE A 31 15.46 -23.50 17.63
C ILE A 31 15.71 -22.00 17.85
N GLU A 32 16.91 -21.65 18.32
CA GLU A 32 17.32 -20.27 18.57
C GLU A 32 18.30 -19.82 17.49
N ILE A 33 18.04 -18.73 16.80
CA ILE A 33 18.77 -18.32 15.60
C ILE A 33 19.25 -16.86 15.74
N THR A 34 20.56 -16.66 15.61
CA THR A 34 21.16 -15.33 15.46
C THR A 34 21.36 -15.03 13.97
N GLY A 35 20.40 -14.42 13.29
CA GLY A 35 20.34 -14.30 11.83
C GLY A 35 18.94 -14.56 11.31
N ASP A 36 18.78 -14.96 10.05
CA ASP A 36 17.47 -15.28 9.47
C ASP A 36 17.08 -16.76 9.63
N PHE A 37 15.79 -17.05 9.63
CA PHE A 37 15.24 -18.40 9.46
C PHE A 37 14.58 -18.52 8.09
N ILE A 38 15.18 -19.28 7.18
CA ILE A 38 14.71 -19.42 5.80
C ILE A 38 14.36 -20.88 5.52
N MET A 39 13.17 -21.13 5.00
CA MET A 39 12.76 -22.44 4.49
C MET A 39 12.40 -22.32 3.01
N ASP A 40 13.09 -23.05 2.15
CA ASP A 40 12.73 -23.12 0.72
C ASP A 40 11.47 -23.96 0.48
N ASP A 41 10.91 -23.87 -0.73
CA ASP A 41 9.82 -24.75 -1.15
C ASP A 41 10.21 -26.23 -0.98
N GLY A 42 9.33 -27.00 -0.34
CA GLY A 42 9.53 -28.41 -0.01
C GLY A 42 10.34 -28.69 1.25
N ALA A 43 10.89 -27.66 1.92
CA ALA A 43 11.54 -27.80 3.22
C ALA A 43 10.50 -28.09 4.32
N LYS A 44 10.91 -28.82 5.37
CA LYS A 44 10.01 -29.29 6.43
C LYS A 44 10.57 -29.13 7.84
N VAL A 45 9.70 -28.73 8.77
CA VAL A 45 9.86 -28.93 10.21
C VAL A 45 8.64 -29.71 10.70
N SER A 46 8.82 -30.87 11.33
CA SER A 46 7.67 -31.67 11.75
C SER A 46 7.84 -32.41 13.07
N GLY A 47 6.76 -32.44 13.85
CA GLY A 47 6.57 -33.29 15.03
C GLY A 47 5.18 -33.91 15.05
N THR A 48 4.68 -34.23 13.86
CA THR A 48 3.35 -34.80 13.62
C THR A 48 3.27 -36.25 14.11
N THR A 49 2.16 -36.62 14.76
CA THR A 49 1.85 -38.01 15.14
C THR A 49 0.73 -38.60 14.29
N ASN A 50 0.77 -39.91 14.08
CA ASN A 50 -0.30 -40.68 13.44
C ASN A 50 -1.08 -41.53 14.47
N ALA A 51 -0.77 -41.45 15.76
CA ALA A 51 -1.48 -42.17 16.81
C ALA A 51 -2.72 -41.40 17.29
N ALA A 52 -3.79 -42.12 17.65
CA ALA A 52 -5.06 -41.53 18.09
C ALA A 52 -5.02 -40.95 19.52
N ASN A 53 -4.06 -41.42 20.33
CA ASN A 53 -3.92 -41.15 21.76
C ASN A 53 -2.68 -40.30 22.11
N GLU A 54 -1.94 -39.81 21.11
CA GLU A 54 -0.73 -39.01 21.32
C GLU A 54 -0.97 -37.52 21.05
N THR A 55 -0.18 -36.69 21.72
CA THR A 55 -0.07 -35.26 21.43
C THR A 55 1.09 -35.04 20.46
N ALA A 56 0.88 -34.27 19.40
CA ALA A 56 1.96 -33.87 18.51
C ALA A 56 2.97 -32.94 19.23
N ALA A 57 4.14 -32.72 18.65
CA ALA A 57 5.20 -31.97 19.33
C ALA A 57 4.91 -30.46 19.44
N THR A 58 5.67 -29.80 20.30
CA THR A 58 5.79 -28.34 20.32
C THR A 58 7.05 -27.94 19.58
N VAL A 59 6.97 -26.91 18.74
CA VAL A 59 8.15 -26.23 18.19
C VAL A 59 8.14 -24.76 18.58
N LEU A 60 9.30 -24.29 19.05
CA LEU A 60 9.59 -22.91 19.37
C LEU A 60 10.73 -22.46 18.46
N ILE A 61 10.50 -21.46 17.62
CA ILE A 61 11.51 -20.91 16.71
C ILE A 61 11.71 -19.45 17.09
N THR A 62 12.86 -19.12 17.65
CA THR A 62 13.23 -17.75 17.98
C THR A 62 14.36 -17.31 17.06
N THR A 63 14.18 -16.19 16.38
CA THR A 63 15.17 -15.62 15.47
C THR A 63 15.37 -14.13 15.73
N THR A 64 16.53 -13.59 15.35
CA THR A 64 16.84 -12.15 15.45
C THR A 64 16.60 -11.39 14.15
N GLY A 65 16.79 -12.07 13.01
CA GLY A 65 16.48 -11.57 11.67
C GLY A 65 15.13 -12.06 11.16
N ASN A 66 14.96 -12.10 9.85
CA ASN A 66 13.70 -12.42 9.19
C ASN A 66 13.35 -13.91 9.30
N VAL A 67 12.06 -14.22 9.29
CA VAL A 67 11.52 -15.56 9.02
C VAL A 67 10.91 -15.54 7.62
N LEU A 68 11.36 -16.44 6.75
CA LEU A 68 10.81 -16.61 5.42
C LEU A 68 10.45 -18.08 5.17
N LEU A 69 9.15 -18.37 5.06
CA LEU A 69 8.64 -19.66 4.61
C LEU A 69 8.23 -19.54 3.14
N LYS A 70 9.08 -20.01 2.23
CA LYS A 70 8.85 -19.86 0.80
C LYS A 70 7.75 -20.76 0.25
N GLY A 71 7.10 -20.32 -0.81
CA GLY A 71 6.09 -21.11 -1.50
C GLY A 71 5.81 -20.63 -2.93
N SER A 72 5.30 -21.55 -3.74
CA SER A 72 5.00 -21.34 -5.17
C SER A 72 3.50 -21.46 -5.49
N GLY A 73 2.65 -21.32 -4.47
CA GLY A 73 1.19 -21.53 -4.54
C GLY A 73 0.76 -23.00 -4.54
N ALA A 74 1.42 -23.85 -5.35
CA ALA A 74 1.12 -25.29 -5.41
C ALA A 74 1.84 -26.12 -4.33
N SER A 75 3.04 -25.69 -3.94
CA SER A 75 3.86 -26.26 -2.88
C SER A 75 4.52 -25.14 -2.07
N GLY A 76 5.02 -25.49 -0.89
CA GLY A 76 5.79 -24.55 -0.08
C GLY A 76 6.47 -25.23 1.09
N ALA A 77 7.18 -24.43 1.88
CA ALA A 77 7.73 -24.81 3.16
C ALA A 77 6.61 -25.25 4.12
N ILE A 78 6.86 -26.30 4.92
CA ILE A 78 5.86 -26.87 5.82
C ILE A 78 6.39 -26.96 7.25
N ILE A 79 5.70 -26.32 8.18
CA ILE A 79 5.82 -26.56 9.62
C ILE A 79 4.57 -27.31 10.09
N SER A 80 4.73 -28.53 10.58
CA SER A 80 3.60 -29.44 10.87
C SER A 80 3.71 -30.14 12.21
N MET A 81 2.80 -29.80 13.12
CA MET A 81 2.62 -30.42 14.43
C MET A 81 1.21 -31.03 14.54
N ASN A 82 0.84 -31.83 13.55
CA ASN A 82 -0.51 -32.38 13.42
C ASN A 82 -0.70 -33.69 14.21
N GLN A 83 -1.96 -34.01 14.54
CA GLN A 83 -2.39 -35.32 15.03
C GLN A 83 -3.30 -35.98 13.99
N ASN A 84 -2.71 -36.89 13.21
CA ASN A 84 -3.33 -37.52 12.03
C ASN A 84 -3.97 -38.89 12.32
N GLY A 85 -4.10 -39.29 13.59
CA GLY A 85 -4.68 -40.59 13.94
C GLY A 85 -6.07 -40.79 13.36
N PRO A 86 -6.50 -42.03 13.07
CA PRO A 86 -7.76 -42.29 12.37
C PRO A 86 -9.01 -41.94 13.20
N SER A 87 -8.85 -41.86 14.53
CA SER A 87 -9.89 -41.53 15.50
C SER A 87 -9.35 -40.56 16.55
N CYS A 88 -10.24 -40.01 17.39
CA CYS A 88 -9.82 -39.30 18.60
C CYS A 88 -9.90 -40.23 19.82
N SER A 89 -8.74 -40.55 20.41
CA SER A 89 -8.62 -41.43 21.59
C SER A 89 -7.71 -40.80 22.65
N GLY A 90 -7.87 -39.49 22.87
CA GLY A 90 -7.14 -38.74 23.90
C GLY A 90 -5.99 -37.88 23.37
N GLY A 91 -5.61 -38.00 22.10
CA GLY A 91 -4.57 -37.17 21.48
C GLY A 91 -4.90 -35.68 21.34
N LYS A 92 -3.99 -34.92 20.74
CA LYS A 92 -4.10 -33.46 20.46
C LYS A 92 -3.10 -33.01 19.39
N GLY A 93 -3.45 -31.98 18.61
CA GLY A 93 -2.48 -31.20 17.85
C GLY A 93 -1.43 -30.54 18.76
N GLY A 94 -0.29 -30.18 18.18
CA GLY A 94 0.88 -29.66 18.90
C GLY A 94 0.84 -28.14 19.11
N LYS A 95 2.00 -27.50 19.21
CA LYS A 95 2.12 -26.04 19.22
C LYS A 95 3.21 -25.59 18.25
N VAL A 96 2.97 -24.51 17.53
CA VAL A 96 3.98 -23.80 16.75
C VAL A 96 4.08 -22.38 17.28
N ASP A 97 5.26 -21.99 17.73
CA ASP A 97 5.59 -20.64 18.19
C ASP A 97 6.77 -20.13 17.37
N ILE A 98 6.59 -18.98 16.71
CA ILE A 98 7.61 -18.34 15.88
C ILE A 98 7.76 -16.89 16.33
N LEU A 99 8.94 -16.55 16.84
CA LEU A 99 9.31 -15.22 17.28
C LEU A 99 10.47 -14.68 16.43
N SER A 100 10.24 -13.58 15.70
CA SER A 100 11.32 -12.75 15.17
C SER A 100 11.48 -11.50 16.03
N THR A 101 12.61 -11.39 16.74
CA THR A 101 12.84 -10.30 17.70
C THR A 101 13.23 -8.97 17.05
N GLY A 102 13.68 -8.98 15.79
CA GLY A 102 14.14 -7.79 15.07
C GLY A 102 13.90 -7.79 13.56
N GLY A 103 13.26 -8.83 13.01
CA GLY A 103 12.97 -8.93 11.58
C GLY A 103 11.49 -9.23 11.29
N ASN A 104 11.18 -9.41 10.01
CA ASN A 104 9.84 -9.68 9.52
C ASN A 104 9.52 -11.17 9.57
N ILE A 105 8.22 -11.53 9.51
CA ILE A 105 7.76 -12.89 9.26
C ILE A 105 6.96 -12.91 7.95
N THR A 106 7.43 -13.68 6.97
CA THR A 106 6.75 -13.87 5.70
C THR A 106 6.41 -15.35 5.51
N VAL A 107 5.13 -15.63 5.27
CA VAL A 107 4.63 -16.96 4.89
C VAL A 107 4.06 -16.84 3.48
N GLU A 108 4.86 -17.21 2.47
CA GLU A 108 4.47 -17.06 1.06
C GLU A 108 3.36 -18.03 0.64
N SER A 109 2.71 -17.74 -0.49
CA SER A 109 1.65 -18.58 -1.04
C SER A 109 2.11 -20.02 -1.24
N GLY A 110 1.32 -20.99 -0.74
CA GLY A 110 1.65 -22.42 -0.77
C GLY A 110 2.42 -22.93 0.45
N ALA A 111 3.08 -22.06 1.22
CA ALA A 111 3.69 -22.41 2.50
C ALA A 111 2.62 -22.67 3.58
N LYS A 112 2.94 -23.52 4.56
CA LYS A 112 1.96 -24.02 5.55
C LYS A 112 2.55 -24.10 6.95
N VAL A 113 1.79 -23.61 7.92
CA VAL A 113 1.96 -23.87 9.35
C VAL A 113 0.69 -24.55 9.86
N THR A 114 0.79 -25.78 10.33
CA THR A 114 -0.39 -26.59 10.67
C THR A 114 -0.23 -27.30 12.02
N VAL A 115 -1.32 -27.28 12.79
CA VAL A 115 -1.48 -27.97 14.08
C VAL A 115 -2.83 -28.71 14.14
N ASP A 116 -3.28 -29.18 12.97
CA ASP A 116 -4.56 -29.86 12.76
C ASP A 116 -4.63 -31.20 13.49
N ALA A 117 -5.84 -31.63 13.85
CA ALA A 117 -6.06 -32.88 14.57
C ALA A 117 -7.41 -33.56 14.28
N LYS A 118 -7.50 -34.88 14.49
CA LYS A 118 -8.82 -35.53 14.70
C LYS A 118 -9.39 -35.27 16.08
N CYS A 119 -8.49 -35.09 17.05
CA CYS A 119 -8.77 -34.62 18.40
C CYS A 119 -8.79 -33.07 18.46
N PRO A 120 -8.80 -32.42 19.65
CA PRO A 120 -8.56 -30.98 19.72
C PRO A 120 -7.31 -30.59 18.94
N ALA A 121 -7.42 -29.53 18.14
CA ALA A 121 -6.30 -28.97 17.40
C ALA A 121 -5.32 -28.26 18.35
N GLY A 122 -4.17 -27.89 17.80
CA GLY A 122 -3.10 -27.23 18.52
C GLY A 122 -3.16 -25.71 18.45
N GLU A 123 -2.08 -25.07 18.88
CA GLU A 123 -1.94 -23.61 18.93
C GLU A 123 -0.89 -23.12 17.93
N ILE A 124 -1.14 -21.97 17.30
CA ILE A 124 -0.18 -21.27 16.44
C ILE A 124 0.02 -19.86 16.98
N GLU A 125 1.28 -19.46 17.17
CA GLU A 125 1.66 -18.11 17.55
C GLU A 125 2.82 -17.59 16.67
N LEU A 126 2.61 -16.45 16.01
CA LEU A 126 3.62 -15.75 15.20
C LEU A 126 3.79 -14.33 15.75
N LYS A 127 5.01 -13.96 16.11
CA LYS A 127 5.33 -12.65 16.73
C LYS A 127 6.53 -11.99 16.06
N ALA A 128 6.33 -10.79 15.53
CA ALA A 128 7.38 -9.91 15.03
C ALA A 128 7.28 -8.52 15.69
N PRO A 129 7.59 -8.36 16.99
CA PRO A 129 7.36 -7.12 17.75
C PRO A 129 8.07 -5.86 17.21
N LYS A 130 9.02 -5.99 16.27
CA LYS A 130 9.69 -4.87 15.58
C LYS A 130 9.64 -5.00 14.06
N GLY A 131 8.83 -5.92 13.55
CA GLY A 131 8.82 -6.30 12.15
C GLY A 131 7.40 -6.42 11.59
N LEU A 132 7.33 -6.57 10.28
CA LEU A 132 6.13 -6.82 9.51
C LEU A 132 5.75 -8.30 9.63
N VAL A 133 4.45 -8.60 9.50
CA VAL A 133 3.99 -9.98 9.28
C VAL A 133 3.14 -10.05 8.02
N THR A 134 3.55 -10.88 7.05
CA THR A 134 2.81 -11.12 5.81
C THR A 134 2.45 -12.60 5.69
N ILE A 135 1.16 -12.90 5.52
CA ILE A 135 0.62 -14.25 5.36
C ILE A 135 -0.09 -14.36 4.01
N ASP A 136 0.56 -14.98 3.03
CA ASP A 136 -0.02 -15.43 1.76
C ASP A 136 -0.23 -16.95 1.71
N GLY A 137 0.32 -17.68 2.67
CA GLY A 137 0.16 -19.12 2.86
C GLY A 137 -0.97 -19.50 3.82
N LEU A 138 -0.89 -20.72 4.37
CA LEU A 138 -1.89 -21.27 5.29
C LEU A 138 -1.38 -21.38 6.73
N LEU A 139 -2.09 -20.78 7.67
CA LEU A 139 -2.02 -21.09 9.10
C LEU A 139 -3.30 -21.82 9.51
N SER A 140 -3.18 -23.08 9.97
CA SER A 140 -4.35 -23.92 10.27
C SER A 140 -4.26 -24.60 11.62
N SER A 141 -5.28 -24.34 12.44
CA SER A 141 -5.65 -25.13 13.61
C SER A 141 -7.06 -25.71 13.41
N GLU A 142 -7.14 -26.81 12.64
CA GLU A 142 -8.40 -27.48 12.32
C GLU A 142 -8.58 -28.79 13.09
N SER A 143 -9.74 -28.95 13.73
CA SER A 143 -10.15 -30.18 14.39
C SER A 143 -11.34 -30.86 13.72
N LYS A 144 -11.30 -32.19 13.71
CA LYS A 144 -12.44 -33.04 13.33
C LYS A 144 -13.15 -33.65 14.53
N LEU A 145 -12.87 -33.19 15.76
CA LEU A 145 -13.46 -33.71 16.99
C LEU A 145 -14.99 -33.60 16.94
N THR A 146 -15.67 -34.69 17.26
CA THR A 146 -17.12 -34.74 17.39
C THR A 146 -17.49 -35.36 18.73
N GLY A 147 -18.53 -34.84 19.38
CA GLY A 147 -19.13 -35.47 20.56
C GLY A 147 -19.68 -34.43 21.54
N THR A 148 -20.64 -34.86 22.36
CA THR A 148 -21.29 -34.04 23.40
C THR A 148 -21.35 -34.85 24.70
N GLY A 149 -20.55 -34.45 25.69
CA GLY A 149 -20.47 -35.08 27.02
C GLY A 149 -20.08 -34.03 28.07
N GLY A 150 -20.04 -34.41 29.36
CA GLY A 150 -19.80 -33.45 30.45
C GLY A 150 -18.46 -32.71 30.39
N ASN A 151 -17.43 -33.34 29.80
CA ASN A 151 -16.13 -32.73 29.52
C ASN A 151 -16.00 -32.46 28.02
N GLN A 152 -15.96 -31.20 27.63
CA GLN A 152 -15.84 -30.73 26.26
C GLN A 152 -14.52 -29.98 26.09
N ARG A 153 -13.57 -30.62 25.40
CA ARG A 153 -12.29 -30.00 25.02
C ARG A 153 -12.49 -29.16 23.76
N PRO A 154 -11.84 -27.99 23.61
CA PRO A 154 -11.95 -27.17 22.40
C PRO A 154 -11.75 -27.99 21.12
N GLY A 155 -12.51 -27.69 20.06
CA GLY A 155 -12.30 -28.32 18.77
C GLY A 155 -11.08 -27.71 18.10
N GLY A 156 -11.26 -26.55 17.46
CA GLY A 156 -10.13 -25.73 16.99
C GLY A 156 -9.27 -25.25 18.17
N GLY A 157 -8.04 -24.85 17.90
CA GLY A 157 -7.18 -24.16 18.86
C GLY A 157 -6.87 -22.73 18.42
N PRO A 158 -6.27 -21.92 19.30
CA PRO A 158 -6.07 -20.50 19.06
C PRO A 158 -4.98 -20.26 18.00
N VAL A 159 -5.14 -19.18 17.24
CA VAL A 159 -4.15 -18.67 16.29
C VAL A 159 -3.91 -17.20 16.59
N THR A 160 -2.68 -16.85 16.95
CA THR A 160 -2.28 -15.49 17.33
C THR A 160 -1.19 -14.98 16.40
N ILE A 161 -1.39 -13.79 15.83
CA ILE A 161 -0.37 -13.10 15.02
C ILE A 161 -0.20 -11.69 15.55
N VAL A 162 1.04 -11.32 15.88
CA VAL A 162 1.38 -9.98 16.37
C VAL A 162 2.54 -9.41 15.55
N ALA A 163 2.32 -8.27 14.91
CA ALA A 163 3.33 -7.47 14.22
C ALA A 163 3.54 -6.15 14.97
N GLY A 164 4.79 -5.72 15.15
CA GLY A 164 5.11 -4.38 15.63
C GLY A 164 4.95 -3.33 14.53
N CYS A 165 5.03 -3.75 13.27
CA CYS A 165 4.74 -2.94 12.09
C CYS A 165 3.35 -3.29 11.52
N ASP A 166 3.19 -3.23 10.20
CA ASP A 166 2.01 -3.72 9.49
C ASP A 166 1.83 -5.24 9.59
N LEU A 167 0.57 -5.65 9.57
CA LEU A 167 0.14 -7.04 9.42
C LEU A 167 -0.74 -7.18 8.17
N THR A 168 -0.32 -8.03 7.24
CA THR A 168 -1.09 -8.31 6.02
C THR A 168 -1.41 -9.80 5.92
N VAL A 169 -2.70 -10.12 5.87
CA VAL A 169 -3.18 -11.40 5.33
C VAL A 169 -3.47 -11.15 3.86
N GLY A 170 -2.52 -11.51 2.99
CA GLY A 170 -2.61 -11.23 1.56
C GLY A 170 -3.67 -12.07 0.86
N THR A 171 -3.87 -11.87 -0.45
CA THR A 171 -5.03 -12.40 -1.20
C THR A 171 -5.15 -13.93 -1.18
N MET A 172 -4.02 -14.63 -1.07
CA MET A 172 -3.96 -16.09 -0.96
C MET A 172 -3.91 -16.59 0.48
N GLY A 173 -3.71 -15.67 1.43
CA GLY A 173 -3.54 -15.94 2.85
C GLY A 173 -4.78 -16.57 3.49
N ILE A 174 -4.56 -17.60 4.31
CA ILE A 174 -5.62 -18.20 5.13
C ILE A 174 -5.13 -18.34 6.56
N VAL A 175 -5.81 -17.66 7.49
CA VAL A 175 -5.63 -17.82 8.94
C VAL A 175 -6.88 -18.47 9.50
N ARG A 176 -6.74 -19.65 10.11
CA ARG A 176 -7.91 -20.46 10.47
C ARG A 176 -7.78 -21.16 11.81
N SER A 177 -8.77 -20.91 12.67
CA SER A 177 -9.22 -21.86 13.68
C SER A 177 -10.53 -22.51 13.22
N LYS A 178 -10.60 -23.84 13.20
CA LYS A 178 -11.82 -24.54 12.78
C LYS A 178 -12.08 -25.75 13.63
N GLY A 179 -13.29 -25.87 14.15
CA GLY A 179 -13.71 -27.04 14.91
C GLY A 179 -15.03 -27.61 14.41
N ARG A 180 -15.36 -28.82 14.86
CA ARG A 180 -16.69 -29.41 14.69
C ARG A 180 -17.51 -29.21 15.95
N ASP A 181 -17.60 -30.23 16.79
CA ASP A 181 -18.28 -30.18 18.09
C ASP A 181 -17.22 -30.47 19.15
N PRO A 182 -16.74 -29.46 19.90
CA PRO A 182 -17.49 -28.29 20.41
C PRO A 182 -17.21 -26.91 19.76
N GLY A 183 -16.67 -26.86 18.54
CA GLY A 183 -16.44 -25.59 17.81
C GLY A 183 -14.98 -25.16 17.76
N ALA A 184 -14.75 -23.96 17.22
CA ALA A 184 -13.44 -23.37 17.01
C ALA A 184 -12.89 -22.67 18.26
N ASP A 185 -11.83 -21.89 18.07
CA ASP A 185 -11.21 -21.04 19.10
C ASP A 185 -10.78 -19.69 18.49
N LEU A 186 -10.20 -18.81 19.31
CA LEU A 186 -9.84 -17.45 18.91
C LEU A 186 -8.83 -17.39 17.77
N VAL A 187 -9.11 -16.53 16.79
CA VAL A 187 -8.09 -15.97 15.90
C VAL A 187 -7.86 -14.51 16.30
N HIS A 188 -6.65 -14.20 16.72
CA HIS A 188 -6.20 -12.86 17.12
C HIS A 188 -5.19 -12.31 16.13
N LEU A 189 -5.47 -11.16 15.54
CA LEU A 189 -4.55 -10.43 14.68
C LEU A 189 -4.25 -9.06 15.31
N GLU A 190 -2.97 -8.73 15.42
CA GLU A 190 -2.52 -7.46 15.98
C GLU A 190 -1.39 -6.88 15.13
N GLY A 191 -1.56 -5.66 14.64
CA GLY A 191 -0.53 -4.91 13.92
C GLY A 191 -0.29 -3.55 14.56
N GLY A 192 0.96 -3.23 14.90
CA GLY A 192 1.33 -1.95 15.51
C GLY A 192 1.09 -0.75 14.60
N CYS A 193 1.14 -0.95 13.29
CA CYS A 193 0.78 0.06 12.28
C CYS A 193 -0.51 -0.42 11.58
N ASP A 194 -0.52 -0.57 10.26
CA ASP A 194 -1.73 -0.94 9.53
C ASP A 194 -2.01 -2.45 9.58
N VAL A 195 -3.30 -2.81 9.50
CA VAL A 195 -3.73 -4.20 9.34
C VAL A 195 -4.56 -4.32 8.06
N ALA A 196 -4.16 -5.21 7.17
CA ALA A 196 -4.87 -5.50 5.92
C ALA A 196 -5.28 -6.97 5.84
N VAL A 197 -6.56 -7.22 5.61
CA VAL A 197 -7.13 -8.54 5.33
C VAL A 197 -7.64 -8.57 3.89
N LEU A 198 -6.82 -9.11 3.01
CA LEU A 198 -7.10 -9.34 1.59
C LEU A 198 -7.40 -10.80 1.30
N GLY A 199 -7.09 -11.71 2.23
CA GLY A 199 -7.42 -13.14 2.21
C GLY A 199 -8.46 -13.53 3.28
N LEU A 200 -8.42 -14.79 3.73
CA LEU A 200 -9.43 -15.35 4.63
C LEU A 200 -8.93 -15.50 6.07
N VAL A 201 -9.58 -14.81 7.00
CA VAL A 201 -9.42 -14.96 8.45
C VAL A 201 -10.68 -15.59 9.01
N GLN A 202 -10.58 -16.74 9.66
CA GLN A 202 -11.78 -17.43 10.15
C GLN A 202 -11.60 -18.19 11.48
N SER A 203 -12.63 -18.10 12.31
CA SER A 203 -12.88 -18.99 13.43
C SER A 203 -14.27 -19.59 13.27
N THR A 204 -14.39 -20.85 12.82
CA THR A 204 -15.71 -21.35 12.36
C THR A 204 -15.96 -22.83 12.66
N GLY A 205 -17.24 -23.24 12.70
CA GLY A 205 -17.61 -24.63 12.85
C GLY A 205 -19.08 -24.88 13.23
N PRO A 206 -19.54 -26.15 13.26
CA PRO A 206 -20.80 -26.56 13.88
C PRO A 206 -21.04 -26.01 15.29
N GLY A 207 -20.04 -26.11 16.18
CA GLY A 207 -20.08 -25.47 17.50
C GLY A 207 -21.26 -25.91 18.37
N HIS A 208 -21.71 -27.17 18.31
CA HIS A 208 -22.92 -27.60 19.05
C HIS A 208 -22.75 -27.53 20.57
N ALA A 209 -21.64 -28.06 21.09
CA ALA A 209 -21.35 -28.06 22.53
C ALA A 209 -20.43 -26.88 22.90
N VAL A 210 -20.50 -26.42 24.15
CA VAL A 210 -19.59 -25.37 24.65
C VAL A 210 -18.31 -26.02 25.18
N PRO A 211 -17.11 -25.62 24.71
CA PRO A 211 -15.86 -26.02 25.32
C PRO A 211 -15.79 -25.57 26.79
N ASN A 212 -15.57 -26.50 27.71
CA ASN A 212 -15.58 -26.24 29.15
C ASN A 212 -14.40 -26.85 29.92
N ASN A 213 -13.54 -27.64 29.26
CA ASN A 213 -12.40 -28.28 29.90
C ASN A 213 -11.22 -28.51 28.92
N PRO A 214 -10.31 -27.53 28.76
CA PRO A 214 -10.44 -26.16 29.24
C PRO A 214 -11.52 -25.40 28.46
N VAL A 215 -11.92 -24.26 29.01
CA VAL A 215 -12.73 -23.28 28.29
C VAL A 215 -11.92 -22.71 27.11
N ASN A 216 -12.57 -22.39 25.99
CA ASN A 216 -11.91 -21.78 24.84
C ASN A 216 -11.66 -20.26 25.06
N HIS A 217 -10.84 -19.66 24.20
CA HIS A 217 -10.45 -18.25 24.29
C HIS A 217 -11.57 -17.30 23.86
N CYS A 218 -12.61 -17.79 23.19
CA CYS A 218 -13.79 -16.99 22.84
C CYS A 218 -14.74 -16.68 24.01
N ASN A 219 -14.58 -17.39 25.12
CA ASN A 219 -15.49 -17.34 26.25
C ASN A 219 -15.34 -16.07 27.10
N ASN A 220 -16.40 -15.74 27.83
CA ASN A 220 -16.44 -14.61 28.75
C ASN A 220 -15.39 -14.61 29.88
N LEU A 221 -14.82 -15.76 30.24
CA LEU A 221 -13.69 -15.82 31.17
C LEU A 221 -12.45 -15.10 30.60
N ASN A 222 -12.25 -15.19 29.28
CA ASN A 222 -11.13 -14.58 28.58
C ASN A 222 -11.48 -13.21 27.99
N ARG A 223 -12.76 -12.99 27.64
CA ARG A 223 -13.30 -11.73 27.08
C ARG A 223 -14.55 -11.32 27.87
N PRO A 224 -14.42 -10.61 29.01
CA PRO A 224 -15.50 -10.40 29.98
C PRO A 224 -16.83 -9.82 29.48
N ASP A 225 -16.82 -9.14 28.34
CA ASP A 225 -17.99 -8.54 27.68
C ASP A 225 -18.70 -9.49 26.69
N LYS A 226 -18.17 -10.69 26.46
CA LYS A 226 -18.72 -11.70 25.53
C LYS A 226 -19.54 -12.75 26.28
N GLN A 227 -20.23 -13.64 25.55
CA GLN A 227 -21.02 -14.71 26.16
C GLN A 227 -20.16 -15.92 26.60
N SER A 228 -20.60 -16.59 27.66
CA SER A 228 -19.96 -17.81 28.16
C SER A 228 -20.18 -19.04 27.27
N ASN A 229 -21.00 -18.95 26.22
CA ASN A 229 -21.22 -20.02 25.26
C ASN A 229 -20.68 -19.70 23.86
N SER A 230 -19.70 -18.80 23.75
CA SER A 230 -19.07 -18.48 22.46
C SER A 230 -18.12 -19.60 21.99
N THR A 231 -18.35 -20.15 20.81
CA THR A 231 -17.60 -21.30 20.26
C THR A 231 -16.79 -20.97 19.01
N ALA A 232 -16.80 -19.71 18.58
CA ALA A 232 -16.07 -19.19 17.45
C ALA A 232 -15.89 -17.67 17.63
N CYS A 233 -14.70 -17.15 17.34
CA CYS A 233 -14.43 -15.74 17.47
C CYS A 233 -13.19 -15.29 16.70
N VAL A 234 -13.24 -14.05 16.21
CA VAL A 234 -12.09 -13.36 15.61
C VAL A 234 -11.96 -11.99 16.28
N GLU A 235 -10.74 -11.59 16.59
CA GLU A 235 -10.46 -10.20 16.96
C GLU A 235 -9.27 -9.65 16.16
N ILE A 236 -9.38 -8.38 15.78
CA ILE A 236 -8.37 -7.67 15.00
C ILE A 236 -8.10 -6.32 15.65
N TRP A 237 -6.85 -6.08 16.06
CA TRP A 237 -6.41 -4.82 16.68
C TRP A 237 -5.35 -4.16 15.79
N SER A 238 -5.62 -2.94 15.34
CA SER A 238 -4.69 -2.13 14.56
C SER A 238 -4.27 -0.88 15.32
N GLY A 239 -2.96 -0.64 15.35
CA GLY A 239 -2.39 0.59 15.87
C GLY A 239 -2.52 1.77 14.89
N GLY A 240 -2.75 1.51 13.61
CA GLY A 240 -3.03 2.46 12.52
C GLY A 240 -4.41 2.24 11.90
N THR A 241 -4.46 2.04 10.59
CA THR A 241 -5.67 1.74 9.82
C THR A 241 -5.96 0.24 9.71
N LEU A 242 -7.24 -0.12 9.60
CA LEU A 242 -7.69 -1.48 9.37
C LEU A 242 -8.50 -1.58 8.07
N THR A 243 -8.03 -2.39 7.12
CA THR A 243 -8.73 -2.63 5.85
C THR A 243 -9.12 -4.10 5.70
N ILE A 244 -10.40 -4.36 5.45
CA ILE A 244 -10.93 -5.65 4.99
C ILE A 244 -11.43 -5.47 3.56
N ASN A 245 -10.86 -6.17 2.58
CA ASN A 245 -11.22 -5.97 1.18
C ASN A 245 -11.55 -7.27 0.45
N ALA A 246 -12.82 -7.46 0.14
CA ALA A 246 -13.37 -8.59 -0.61
C ALA A 246 -13.59 -8.29 -2.11
N PHE A 247 -13.27 -7.09 -2.59
CA PHE A 247 -13.62 -6.64 -3.94
C PHE A 247 -12.54 -6.97 -4.97
N ASP A 248 -12.99 -7.19 -6.22
CA ASP A 248 -12.19 -7.50 -7.41
C ASP A 248 -11.31 -8.76 -7.25
N ALA A 249 -9.99 -8.63 -7.31
CA ALA A 249 -9.06 -9.76 -7.18
C ALA A 249 -8.80 -10.17 -5.72
N ASN A 250 -9.31 -9.40 -4.74
CA ASN A 250 -9.14 -9.70 -3.32
C ASN A 250 -10.21 -10.67 -2.83
N ASN A 251 -9.92 -11.38 -1.74
CA ASN A 251 -10.83 -12.34 -1.10
C ASN A 251 -10.91 -12.09 0.42
N GLY A 252 -10.82 -10.81 0.82
CA GLY A 252 -10.84 -10.37 2.21
C GLY A 252 -12.11 -10.80 2.91
N GLN A 253 -12.00 -11.75 3.83
CA GLN A 253 -13.12 -12.26 4.60
C GLN A 253 -12.72 -12.45 6.06
N VAL A 254 -13.54 -11.96 6.97
CA VAL A 254 -13.48 -12.22 8.42
C VAL A 254 -14.72 -13.00 8.81
N ASN A 255 -14.54 -14.28 9.12
CA ASN A 255 -15.63 -15.24 9.28
C ASN A 255 -15.64 -15.85 10.69
N ALA A 256 -16.74 -15.64 11.41
CA ALA A 256 -17.04 -16.29 12.68
C ALA A 256 -18.36 -17.08 12.66
N ASP A 257 -18.77 -17.59 11.50
CA ASP A 257 -19.97 -18.42 11.36
C ASP A 257 -19.88 -19.64 12.26
N THR A 258 -20.90 -19.85 13.10
CA THR A 258 -21.01 -21.06 13.92
C THR A 258 -22.39 -21.69 13.77
N ALA A 259 -22.77 -22.61 14.65
CA ALA A 259 -24.08 -23.27 14.69
C ALA A 259 -24.51 -23.75 13.28
N GLN A 260 -23.57 -24.37 12.56
CA GLN A 260 -23.79 -24.89 11.21
C GLN A 260 -24.61 -26.19 11.23
N SER A 261 -24.55 -26.92 12.36
CA SER A 261 -25.36 -28.10 12.62
C SER A 261 -25.42 -28.41 14.12
N GLY A 262 -26.57 -28.86 14.61
CA GLY A 262 -26.68 -29.55 15.91
C GLY A 262 -26.82 -28.70 17.17
N GLY A 263 -26.39 -27.43 17.23
CA GLY A 263 -26.53 -26.57 18.43
C GLY A 263 -26.81 -25.10 18.14
N HIS A 264 -26.85 -24.26 19.19
CA HIS A 264 -27.27 -22.84 19.15
C HIS A 264 -26.24 -21.90 19.81
N GLN A 265 -24.96 -22.26 19.74
CA GLN A 265 -23.92 -21.50 20.43
C GLN A 265 -23.58 -20.20 19.69
N ARG A 266 -22.90 -19.29 20.40
CA ARG A 266 -22.68 -17.92 19.93
C ARG A 266 -21.31 -17.79 19.27
N SER A 267 -21.16 -16.75 18.48
CA SER A 267 -19.89 -16.30 17.94
C SER A 267 -19.79 -14.78 17.96
N TRP A 268 -18.58 -14.26 17.84
CA TRP A 268 -18.37 -12.83 17.79
C TRP A 268 -17.15 -12.43 16.95
N ILE A 269 -17.17 -11.21 16.40
CA ILE A 269 -16.06 -10.57 15.71
C ILE A 269 -15.85 -9.20 16.32
N ASP A 270 -14.62 -8.89 16.72
CA ASP A 270 -14.24 -7.55 17.18
C ASP A 270 -13.16 -6.97 16.26
N MET A 271 -13.35 -5.74 15.80
CA MET A 271 -12.42 -5.03 14.93
C MET A 271 -12.18 -3.64 15.49
N PHE A 272 -10.97 -3.39 15.97
CA PHE A 272 -10.59 -2.16 16.63
C PHE A 272 -9.35 -1.55 15.95
N ALA A 273 -9.39 -0.25 15.70
CA ALA A 273 -8.29 0.47 15.09
C ALA A 273 -8.13 1.85 15.73
N SER A 274 -6.88 2.32 15.81
CA SER A 274 -6.61 3.70 16.25
C SER A 274 -7.04 4.69 15.16
N GLY A 275 -6.77 4.37 13.90
CA GLY A 275 -7.14 5.15 12.71
C GLY A 275 -8.34 4.57 11.96
N ASN A 276 -8.43 4.85 10.66
CA ASN A 276 -9.58 4.51 9.82
C ASN A 276 -9.84 2.99 9.74
N ILE A 277 -11.13 2.62 9.65
CA ILE A 277 -11.55 1.25 9.31
C ILE A 277 -12.29 1.26 7.97
N SER A 278 -11.84 0.46 7.01
CA SER A 278 -12.50 0.27 5.72
C SER A 278 -12.95 -1.18 5.54
N ILE A 279 -14.25 -1.39 5.31
CA ILE A 279 -14.84 -2.71 5.02
C ILE A 279 -15.43 -2.70 3.62
N ILE A 280 -14.67 -3.21 2.67
CA ILE A 280 -14.99 -3.20 1.25
C ILE A 280 -15.53 -4.58 0.89
N GLY A 281 -16.85 -4.73 0.86
CA GLY A 281 -17.52 -5.94 0.41
C GLY A 281 -17.59 -6.05 -1.11
N ASP A 282 -17.65 -7.28 -1.62
CA ASP A 282 -17.98 -7.55 -3.03
C ASP A 282 -19.47 -7.30 -3.30
N VAL A 283 -19.91 -7.31 -4.56
CA VAL A 283 -21.31 -7.18 -4.97
C VAL A 283 -22.06 -8.53 -4.98
N ALA A 284 -21.33 -9.65 -4.87
CA ALA A 284 -21.88 -11.00 -4.83
C ALA A 284 -21.04 -11.92 -3.94
N GLY A 285 -21.61 -13.05 -3.50
CA GLY A 285 -20.88 -14.04 -2.69
C GLY A 285 -21.04 -13.85 -1.17
N SER A 286 -19.96 -14.12 -0.43
CA SER A 286 -19.91 -13.93 1.02
C SER A 286 -19.83 -12.45 1.38
N TYR A 287 -20.23 -12.11 2.60
CA TYR A 287 -19.95 -10.79 3.15
C TYR A 287 -18.46 -10.69 3.54
N ALA A 288 -17.89 -9.48 3.52
CA ALA A 288 -16.52 -9.26 3.96
C ALA A 288 -16.32 -9.58 5.45
N VAL A 289 -17.33 -9.32 6.27
CA VAL A 289 -17.32 -9.62 7.70
C VAL A 289 -18.62 -10.32 8.08
N HIS A 290 -18.54 -11.54 8.62
CA HIS A 290 -19.76 -12.28 8.94
C HIS A 290 -19.68 -13.28 10.10
N ALA A 291 -20.75 -13.34 10.87
CA ALA A 291 -20.94 -14.21 12.03
C ALA A 291 -22.37 -14.79 12.04
N ASN A 292 -22.67 -15.60 11.03
CA ASN A 292 -23.97 -16.20 10.77
C ASN A 292 -24.21 -17.49 11.57
N GLN A 293 -25.49 -17.84 11.72
CA GLN A 293 -25.94 -19.15 12.20
C GLN A 293 -26.89 -19.82 11.19
N SER A 294 -26.81 -21.14 11.07
CA SER A 294 -27.54 -21.90 10.03
C SER A 294 -28.59 -22.89 10.55
N VAL A 295 -28.82 -22.95 11.85
CA VAL A 295 -29.80 -23.84 12.52
C VAL A 295 -31.01 -23.09 13.06
N THR A 296 -32.11 -23.81 13.31
CA THR A 296 -33.34 -23.30 13.95
C THR A 296 -33.07 -22.85 15.38
N ASN A 297 -33.86 -21.92 15.94
CA ASN A 297 -33.74 -21.45 17.32
C ASN A 297 -32.33 -20.92 17.70
N ALA A 298 -31.58 -20.40 16.73
CA ALA A 298 -30.25 -19.84 16.96
C ALA A 298 -30.27 -18.32 17.01
N ASP A 299 -29.23 -17.73 17.58
CA ASP A 299 -29.03 -16.29 17.61
C ASP A 299 -27.82 -15.91 16.75
N GLY A 300 -27.95 -14.93 15.86
CA GLY A 300 -26.83 -14.37 15.10
C GLY A 300 -25.66 -13.96 16.01
N GLY A 301 -24.46 -13.92 15.43
CA GLY A 301 -23.25 -13.51 16.16
C GLY A 301 -23.27 -12.03 16.57
N ILE A 302 -22.25 -11.62 17.31
CA ILE A 302 -21.97 -10.20 17.62
C ILE A 302 -20.85 -9.72 16.70
N ILE A 303 -21.00 -8.56 16.08
CA ILE A 303 -19.93 -7.91 15.31
C ILE A 303 -19.74 -6.49 15.85
N THR A 304 -18.56 -6.22 16.40
CA THR A 304 -18.19 -4.90 16.93
C THR A 304 -17.10 -4.29 16.07
N VAL A 305 -17.32 -3.07 15.58
CA VAL A 305 -16.37 -2.30 14.77
C VAL A 305 -16.18 -0.95 15.42
N LYS A 306 -14.95 -0.60 15.81
CA LYS A 306 -14.67 0.68 16.47
C LYS A 306 -13.36 1.28 15.99
N SER A 307 -13.46 2.43 15.31
CA SER A 307 -12.32 3.30 15.05
C SER A 307 -12.23 4.35 16.14
N VAL A 308 -11.10 4.43 16.87
CA VAL A 308 -10.96 5.34 18.01
C VAL A 308 -10.72 6.79 17.58
N GLY A 309 -9.84 7.01 16.61
CA GLY A 309 -9.41 8.33 16.13
C GLY A 309 -9.67 8.57 14.65
N GLY A 310 -10.31 7.63 13.95
CA GLY A 310 -10.62 7.75 12.54
C GLY A 310 -12.09 7.48 12.19
N SER A 311 -12.30 7.37 10.89
CA SER A 311 -13.58 7.12 10.24
C SER A 311 -13.85 5.62 10.13
N VAL A 312 -15.10 5.27 9.84
CA VAL A 312 -15.44 3.93 9.37
C VAL A 312 -16.19 4.04 8.04
N THR A 313 -15.69 3.38 7.01
CA THR A 313 -16.29 3.34 5.68
C THR A 313 -16.66 1.91 5.27
N THR A 314 -17.79 1.74 4.59
CA THR A 314 -18.24 0.42 4.13
C THR A 314 -18.83 0.47 2.71
N SER A 315 -18.67 -0.62 1.96
CA SER A 315 -19.27 -0.81 0.63
C SER A 315 -19.65 -2.28 0.37
N GLY A 316 -20.47 -2.52 -0.66
CA GLY A 316 -20.85 -3.88 -1.10
C GLY A 316 -21.46 -4.75 0.00
N LEU A 317 -21.26 -6.07 -0.03
CA LEU A 317 -21.66 -7.01 1.02
C LEU A 317 -20.73 -6.88 2.24
N ALA A 318 -20.90 -5.82 3.04
CA ALA A 318 -19.96 -5.45 4.09
C ALA A 318 -20.05 -6.34 5.34
N VAL A 319 -21.18 -6.29 6.06
CA VAL A 319 -21.31 -6.94 7.38
C VAL A 319 -22.58 -7.80 7.50
N GLN A 320 -22.48 -9.03 8.02
CA GLN A 320 -23.62 -9.93 8.21
C GLN A 320 -23.58 -10.77 9.49
N ALA A 321 -24.62 -10.66 10.32
CA ALA A 321 -24.84 -11.44 11.54
C ALA A 321 -26.24 -12.09 11.53
N ASN A 322 -26.52 -12.91 10.52
CA ASN A 322 -27.86 -13.47 10.30
C ASN A 322 -28.09 -14.80 11.05
N ALA A 323 -29.34 -15.04 11.47
CA ALA A 323 -29.85 -16.37 11.79
C ALA A 323 -31.29 -16.51 11.27
N THR A 324 -31.45 -16.99 10.04
CA THR A 324 -32.72 -16.90 9.28
C THR A 324 -33.61 -18.13 9.35
N LYS A 325 -33.23 -19.17 10.11
CA LYS A 325 -34.04 -20.37 10.27
C LYS A 325 -35.21 -20.16 11.24
N ALA A 326 -36.16 -21.10 11.24
CA ALA A 326 -37.35 -20.98 12.08
C ALA A 326 -36.98 -20.88 13.57
N GLY A 327 -37.63 -19.96 14.28
CA GLY A 327 -37.40 -19.68 15.71
C GLY A 327 -36.14 -18.87 16.02
N SER A 328 -35.34 -18.49 15.02
CA SER A 328 -34.04 -17.84 15.21
C SER A 328 -34.11 -16.32 15.30
N ARG A 329 -33.12 -15.71 15.96
CA ARG A 329 -33.00 -14.27 16.17
C ARG A 329 -31.77 -13.71 15.44
N GLY A 330 -31.90 -12.55 14.82
CA GLY A 330 -30.75 -11.86 14.23
C GLY A 330 -29.69 -11.50 15.28
N GLY A 331 -28.46 -11.27 14.82
CA GLY A 331 -27.31 -10.93 15.66
C GLY A 331 -27.27 -9.47 16.08
N GLU A 332 -26.11 -9.05 16.58
CA GLU A 332 -25.84 -7.67 17.01
C GLU A 332 -24.69 -7.12 16.18
N ILE A 333 -24.87 -5.93 15.60
CA ILE A 333 -23.86 -5.23 14.81
C ILE A 333 -23.72 -3.82 15.39
N THR A 334 -22.51 -3.48 15.81
CA THR A 334 -22.17 -2.17 16.39
C THR A 334 -21.01 -1.57 15.62
N ILE A 335 -21.19 -0.37 15.07
CA ILE A 335 -20.18 0.31 14.26
C ILE A 335 -20.01 1.75 14.76
N HIS A 336 -18.83 2.06 15.31
CA HIS A 336 -18.52 3.36 15.92
C HIS A 336 -17.30 4.02 15.26
N ALA A 337 -17.39 5.32 14.99
CA ALA A 337 -16.31 6.16 14.46
C ALA A 337 -16.02 7.35 15.39
N GLY A 338 -14.74 7.61 15.65
CA GLY A 338 -14.27 8.55 16.67
C GLY A 338 -13.37 9.70 16.21
N GLY A 339 -12.95 9.74 14.94
CA GLY A 339 -12.06 10.80 14.41
C GLY A 339 -12.70 12.20 14.39
N ALA A 340 -11.90 13.25 14.36
CA ALA A 340 -12.40 14.62 14.56
C ALA A 340 -12.97 15.23 13.26
N GLY A 341 -14.26 15.59 13.26
CA GLY A 341 -14.89 16.32 12.14
C GLY A 341 -15.17 15.45 10.92
N ALA A 342 -15.53 16.08 9.80
CA ALA A 342 -15.64 15.41 8.52
C ALA A 342 -14.40 15.74 7.66
N PRO A 343 -13.84 14.78 6.90
CA PRO A 343 -14.29 13.40 6.76
C PRO A 343 -13.82 12.44 7.86
N ASP A 344 -12.83 12.84 8.67
CA ASP A 344 -12.04 11.93 9.51
C ASP A 344 -12.83 11.23 10.63
N GLY A 345 -13.97 11.76 11.04
CA GLY A 345 -14.87 11.20 12.04
C GLY A 345 -16.09 10.48 11.48
N ASN A 346 -16.22 10.43 10.16
CA ASN A 346 -17.46 9.96 9.54
C ASN A 346 -17.67 8.47 9.77
N LEU A 347 -18.94 8.10 9.92
CA LEU A 347 -19.41 6.75 9.67
C LEU A 347 -20.13 6.76 8.33
N ASP A 348 -19.47 6.30 7.28
CA ASP A 348 -20.04 6.25 5.93
C ASP A 348 -20.41 4.83 5.52
N PHE A 349 -21.71 4.58 5.45
CA PHE A 349 -22.21 3.30 4.98
C PHE A 349 -22.16 3.12 3.47
N GLY A 350 -21.87 4.16 2.70
CA GLY A 350 -21.82 4.12 1.24
C GLY A 350 -23.05 3.43 0.65
N SER A 351 -22.82 2.58 -0.36
CA SER A 351 -23.83 1.69 -0.93
C SER A 351 -23.75 0.26 -0.35
N SER A 352 -23.35 0.11 0.91
CA SER A 352 -23.14 -1.21 1.54
C SER A 352 -24.45 -1.90 1.93
N SER A 353 -24.40 -3.23 2.02
CA SER A 353 -25.38 -4.09 2.68
C SER A 353 -24.86 -4.50 4.04
N ILE A 354 -25.67 -4.27 5.09
CA ILE A 354 -25.42 -4.68 6.47
C ILE A 354 -26.67 -5.39 6.99
N GLN A 355 -26.52 -6.61 7.51
CA GLN A 355 -27.66 -7.45 7.87
C GLN A 355 -27.53 -8.14 9.23
N ALA A 356 -28.57 -8.02 10.05
CA ALA A 356 -28.76 -8.76 11.30
C ALA A 356 -30.14 -9.42 11.30
N ARG A 357 -30.41 -10.27 10.31
CA ARG A 357 -31.74 -10.83 10.06
C ARG A 357 -32.04 -12.06 10.91
N GLY A 358 -33.27 -12.13 11.41
CA GLY A 358 -33.84 -13.28 12.08
C GLY A 358 -34.66 -14.20 11.17
N GLY A 359 -35.18 -15.28 11.76
CA GLY A 359 -36.09 -16.21 11.08
C GLY A 359 -37.46 -15.60 10.84
N ASN A 360 -38.15 -15.95 9.74
CA ASN A 360 -39.48 -15.40 9.43
C ASN A 360 -40.66 -16.30 9.86
N ALA A 361 -40.38 -17.40 10.56
CA ALA A 361 -41.35 -18.39 11.03
C ALA A 361 -40.90 -18.96 12.38
N GLY A 362 -41.82 -19.47 13.21
CA GLY A 362 -41.52 -19.98 14.56
C GLY A 362 -42.07 -19.09 15.68
N THR A 363 -42.02 -19.55 16.94
CA THR A 363 -42.71 -18.88 18.05
C THR A 363 -41.91 -17.77 18.75
N PHE A 364 -40.62 -17.60 18.42
CA PHE A 364 -39.71 -16.63 19.08
C PHE A 364 -38.74 -15.94 18.12
N SER A 365 -39.06 -15.93 16.83
CA SER A 365 -38.20 -15.33 15.83
C SER A 365 -38.23 -13.81 15.92
N SER A 366 -37.06 -13.19 15.81
CA SER A 366 -36.94 -11.73 15.84
C SER A 366 -35.75 -11.25 15.04
N GLY A 367 -35.79 -10.02 14.52
CA GLY A 367 -34.61 -9.42 13.93
C GLY A 367 -33.54 -9.11 14.99
N GLY A 368 -32.34 -8.79 14.53
CA GLY A 368 -31.22 -8.42 15.37
C GLY A 368 -31.15 -6.93 15.67
N THR A 369 -29.97 -6.44 16.03
CA THR A 369 -29.70 -5.02 16.26
C THR A 369 -28.60 -4.55 15.31
N ILE A 370 -28.79 -3.35 14.75
CA ILE A 370 -27.76 -2.62 14.00
C ILE A 370 -27.65 -1.24 14.63
N GLU A 371 -26.49 -0.92 15.17
CA GLU A 371 -26.16 0.38 15.75
C GLU A 371 -25.00 1.03 14.99
N GLY A 372 -25.21 2.26 14.54
CA GLY A 372 -24.19 3.11 13.92
C GLY A 372 -24.05 4.42 14.68
N VAL A 373 -22.84 4.72 15.16
CA VAL A 373 -22.54 5.98 15.87
C VAL A 373 -21.33 6.65 15.25
N SER A 374 -21.48 7.90 14.83
CA SER A 374 -20.36 8.81 14.60
C SER A 374 -20.33 9.82 15.75
N PHE A 375 -19.27 9.81 16.55
CA PHE A 375 -19.17 10.66 17.73
C PHE A 375 -18.89 12.13 17.38
N THR A 376 -18.10 12.35 16.34
CA THR A 376 -17.48 13.66 16.03
C THR A 376 -17.55 14.00 14.54
N GLY A 377 -18.10 13.12 13.70
CA GLY A 377 -18.32 13.33 12.27
C GLY A 377 -19.79 13.13 11.86
N ALA A 378 -20.02 13.07 10.55
CA ALA A 378 -21.32 12.79 9.97
C ALA A 378 -21.58 11.30 9.86
N LEU A 379 -22.87 10.92 9.83
CA LEU A 379 -23.29 9.56 9.49
C LEU A 379 -23.95 9.58 8.11
N LEU A 380 -23.34 8.87 7.15
CA LEU A 380 -23.65 8.95 5.73
C LEU A 380 -24.09 7.59 5.17
N GLY A 381 -24.81 7.63 4.05
CA GLY A 381 -25.10 6.46 3.22
C GLY A 381 -25.83 6.84 1.93
N THR A 382 -25.58 6.10 0.86
CA THR A 382 -26.06 6.41 -0.49
C THR A 382 -27.13 5.43 -0.97
N VAL A 383 -27.81 5.80 -2.06
CA VAL A 383 -28.81 4.94 -2.71
C VAL A 383 -28.14 3.64 -3.17
N GLY A 384 -28.82 2.51 -2.95
CA GLY A 384 -28.29 1.17 -3.22
C GLY A 384 -27.79 0.45 -1.96
N GLY A 385 -27.50 1.19 -0.88
CA GLY A 385 -27.20 0.59 0.43
C GLY A 385 -28.42 -0.01 1.14
N GLN A 386 -28.17 -0.88 2.13
CA GLN A 386 -29.19 -1.50 2.97
C GLN A 386 -28.71 -1.72 4.42
N LEU A 387 -29.54 -1.34 5.40
CA LEU A 387 -29.47 -1.81 6.80
C LEU A 387 -30.68 -2.71 7.10
N ASN A 388 -30.46 -4.01 7.37
CA ASN A 388 -31.55 -4.97 7.50
C ASN A 388 -31.46 -5.84 8.77
N ALA A 389 -32.20 -5.43 9.79
CA ALA A 389 -32.50 -6.16 11.01
C ALA A 389 -33.92 -6.78 10.98
N GLY A 390 -34.38 -7.28 9.84
CA GLY A 390 -35.71 -7.90 9.70
C GLY A 390 -35.78 -9.30 10.30
N GLY A 391 -36.92 -9.67 10.89
CA GLY A 391 -37.13 -11.00 11.51
C GLY A 391 -38.55 -11.55 11.43
N GLY A 392 -39.39 -11.01 10.54
CA GLY A 392 -40.75 -11.52 10.33
C GLY A 392 -41.65 -11.44 11.58
N VAL A 393 -42.65 -12.31 11.65
CA VAL A 393 -43.62 -12.40 12.77
C VAL A 393 -43.07 -13.40 13.80
N PRO A 394 -42.95 -13.07 15.11
CA PRO A 394 -43.64 -11.99 15.81
C PRO A 394 -42.95 -10.60 15.90
N ALA A 395 -41.66 -10.40 15.60
CA ALA A 395 -41.06 -9.05 15.66
C ALA A 395 -39.87 -8.80 14.72
N ASN A 396 -39.76 -7.58 14.18
CA ASN A 396 -38.50 -7.08 13.62
C ASN A 396 -37.51 -6.70 14.74
N GLY A 397 -36.25 -6.53 14.36
CA GLY A 397 -35.18 -6.07 15.24
C GLY A 397 -35.15 -4.55 15.39
N THR A 398 -33.97 -3.95 15.54
CA THR A 398 -33.79 -2.50 15.59
C THR A 398 -32.65 -2.03 14.70
N VAL A 399 -32.80 -0.81 14.17
CA VAL A 399 -31.71 -0.06 13.53
C VAL A 399 -31.66 1.32 14.16
N THR A 400 -30.54 1.66 14.79
CA THR A 400 -30.32 2.94 15.47
C THR A 400 -29.11 3.64 14.87
N LEU A 401 -29.29 4.89 14.45
CA LEU A 401 -28.24 5.73 13.89
C LEU A 401 -28.10 7.03 14.68
N GLN A 402 -26.87 7.43 14.96
CA GLN A 402 -26.56 8.60 15.79
C GLN A 402 -25.34 9.35 15.27
N SER A 403 -25.45 10.68 15.16
CA SER A 403 -24.36 11.59 14.78
C SER A 403 -24.60 13.00 15.30
N CYS A 404 -23.49 13.71 15.57
CA CYS A 404 -23.47 15.07 16.14
C CYS A 404 -23.38 16.14 15.06
N VAL A 405 -22.93 15.77 13.87
CA VAL A 405 -22.74 16.68 12.73
C VAL A 405 -23.91 16.55 11.74
N GLY A 406 -24.54 15.38 11.68
CA GLY A 406 -25.76 15.14 10.91
C GLY A 406 -25.85 13.71 10.38
N THR A 407 -27.08 13.24 10.20
CA THR A 407 -27.38 11.92 9.63
C THR A 407 -28.02 12.07 8.25
N ALA A 408 -27.36 11.57 7.20
CA ALA A 408 -27.82 11.58 5.82
C ALA A 408 -27.70 10.17 5.20
N TYR A 409 -28.54 9.24 5.66
CA TYR A 409 -28.60 7.88 5.14
C TYR A 409 -29.72 7.72 4.11
N ASN A 410 -29.36 7.47 2.85
CA ASN A 410 -30.29 7.35 1.73
C ASN A 410 -30.51 5.90 1.23
N GLY A 411 -29.97 4.91 1.95
CA GLY A 411 -30.18 3.48 1.65
C GLY A 411 -31.53 2.95 2.19
N ALA A 412 -31.81 1.67 1.91
CA ALA A 412 -32.99 0.99 2.42
C ALA A 412 -32.79 0.53 3.87
N VAL A 413 -33.74 0.82 4.76
CA VAL A 413 -33.67 0.38 6.18
C VAL A 413 -34.85 -0.52 6.54
N THR A 414 -34.59 -1.63 7.21
CA THR A 414 -35.64 -2.55 7.71
C THR A 414 -35.27 -3.10 9.09
N PRO A 415 -36.06 -2.85 10.16
CA PRO A 415 -37.27 -2.01 10.21
C PRO A 415 -36.93 -0.51 10.08
N ALA A 416 -37.92 0.37 10.25
CA ALA A 416 -37.68 1.81 10.21
C ALA A 416 -36.57 2.22 11.20
N VAL A 417 -35.65 3.07 10.73
CA VAL A 417 -34.53 3.54 11.52
C VAL A 417 -34.98 4.47 12.64
N THR A 418 -34.39 4.32 13.82
CA THR A 418 -34.43 5.32 14.89
C THR A 418 -33.20 6.21 14.76
N ILE A 419 -33.40 7.51 14.54
CA ILE A 419 -32.32 8.48 14.49
C ILE A 419 -32.32 9.24 15.82
N ASN A 420 -31.19 9.22 16.52
CA ASN A 420 -30.98 9.98 17.75
C ASN A 420 -30.03 11.16 17.44
N PRO A 421 -30.54 12.28 16.89
CA PRO A 421 -29.70 13.47 16.73
C PRO A 421 -29.36 14.03 18.12
N ASP A 422 -28.14 14.54 18.29
CA ASP A 422 -27.69 15.34 19.45
C ASP A 422 -27.30 14.61 20.76
N ASP A 423 -27.11 13.29 20.80
CA ASP A 423 -26.71 12.54 22.03
C ASP A 423 -25.28 11.95 22.01
N CYS A 424 -24.40 12.42 21.13
CA CYS A 424 -23.09 11.82 20.81
C CYS A 424 -21.87 12.59 21.35
N ALA A 425 -22.06 13.49 22.33
CA ALA A 425 -20.95 14.12 23.04
C ALA A 425 -20.19 13.07 23.87
N GLY A 426 -19.29 12.34 23.23
CA GLY A 426 -18.55 11.21 23.80
C GLY A 426 -17.37 10.82 22.93
N ALA A 427 -16.61 9.83 23.40
CA ALA A 427 -15.53 9.22 22.65
C ALA A 427 -15.80 7.72 22.53
N VAL A 428 -15.21 7.10 21.51
CA VAL A 428 -15.26 5.65 21.35
C VAL A 428 -14.59 4.98 22.56
N SER A 429 -15.34 4.11 23.25
CA SER A 429 -14.82 3.31 24.35
C SER A 429 -14.55 1.89 23.90
N LEU A 430 -13.36 1.38 24.22
CA LEU A 430 -12.98 -0.01 24.02
C LEU A 430 -13.16 -0.81 25.32
N PRO A 431 -13.38 -2.14 25.24
CA PRO A 431 -13.34 -3.00 26.43
C PRO A 431 -11.99 -2.86 27.16
N ALA A 432 -12.01 -2.94 28.50
CA ALA A 432 -10.83 -2.65 29.32
C ALA A 432 -9.61 -3.57 29.08
N TYR A 433 -9.80 -4.74 28.47
CA TYR A 433 -8.70 -5.65 28.11
C TYR A 433 -8.08 -5.33 26.74
N VAL A 434 -8.67 -4.41 25.98
CA VAL A 434 -8.16 -4.01 24.66
C VAL A 434 -7.19 -2.85 24.86
N VAL A 435 -5.95 -3.07 24.44
CA VAL A 435 -4.92 -2.03 24.33
C VAL A 435 -4.45 -2.05 22.89
N LEU A 436 -4.78 -1.02 22.13
CA LEU A 436 -4.34 -0.93 20.74
C LEU A 436 -2.81 -0.80 20.69
N PRO A 437 -2.16 -1.52 19.77
CA PRO A 437 -0.70 -1.53 19.68
C PRO A 437 -0.19 -0.19 19.13
N THR A 438 1.11 0.04 19.25
CA THR A 438 1.77 1.24 18.71
C THR A 438 2.77 0.87 17.64
N CYS A 439 2.90 1.71 16.62
CA CYS A 439 3.73 1.46 15.46
C CYS A 439 5.21 1.52 15.86
N SER A 440 5.87 0.36 15.87
CA SER A 440 7.25 0.21 16.37
C SER A 440 8.32 0.49 15.31
N CYS A 441 7.91 0.77 14.06
CA CYS A 441 8.77 0.74 12.89
C CYS A 441 8.93 2.11 12.22
N GLY A 442 8.58 3.19 12.93
CA GLY A 442 8.61 4.54 12.38
C GLY A 442 7.58 4.76 11.27
N GLY A 443 6.58 3.87 11.15
CA GLY A 443 5.45 4.10 10.27
C GLY A 443 4.59 5.27 10.77
N PRO A 444 3.66 5.73 9.93
CA PRO A 444 2.81 6.89 10.21
C PRO A 444 2.24 6.90 11.63
N PRO A 445 2.17 8.05 12.31
CA PRO A 445 1.24 8.20 13.42
C PRO A 445 -0.19 7.85 12.97
N PRO A 446 -1.06 7.31 13.86
CA PRO A 446 -2.39 6.82 13.49
C PRO A 446 -3.43 7.90 13.12
N ASN A 447 -2.99 9.14 12.96
CA ASN A 447 -3.82 10.28 12.59
C ASN A 447 -3.00 11.06 11.56
N GLY A 448 -3.63 11.57 10.50
CA GLY A 448 -3.02 12.49 9.52
C GLY A 448 -2.56 13.83 10.11
N SER A 449 -1.93 13.84 11.27
CA SER A 449 -1.14 14.95 11.76
C SER A 449 0.29 14.78 11.25
N CYS A 450 0.64 15.53 10.22
CA CYS A 450 2.03 15.75 9.82
C CYS A 450 2.84 16.09 11.08
N PRO A 451 3.99 15.45 11.34
CA PRO A 451 4.80 15.80 12.50
C PRO A 451 5.16 17.29 12.45
N VAL A 452 4.99 17.97 13.59
CA VAL A 452 5.32 19.39 13.72
C VAL A 452 6.83 19.50 13.86
N CYS A 453 7.45 20.36 13.06
CA CYS A 453 8.85 20.74 13.20
C CYS A 453 9.22 20.99 14.66
N GLU A 454 10.44 20.62 15.05
CA GLU A 454 11.02 21.04 16.31
C GLU A 454 10.99 22.57 16.39
N LEU A 455 10.38 23.11 17.45
CA LEU A 455 10.26 24.54 17.63
C LEU A 455 11.29 25.06 18.64
N ASP A 456 11.85 26.24 18.39
CA ASP A 456 12.68 26.96 19.33
C ASP A 456 11.85 27.61 20.45
N GLY A 457 12.52 28.30 21.39
CA GLY A 457 11.85 29.01 22.49
C GLY A 457 10.93 30.17 22.05
N GLY A 458 10.95 30.54 20.77
CA GLY A 458 10.06 31.51 20.14
C GLY A 458 8.91 30.89 19.34
N GLY A 459 8.83 29.56 19.25
CA GLY A 459 7.81 28.85 18.49
C GLY A 459 8.10 28.74 16.99
N MET A 460 9.33 29.00 16.55
CA MET A 460 9.75 28.88 15.15
C MET A 460 10.49 27.56 14.89
N PRO A 461 10.40 26.97 13.69
CA PRO A 461 11.16 25.76 13.36
C PRO A 461 12.66 25.95 13.57
N VAL A 462 13.26 25.05 14.37
CA VAL A 462 14.71 24.96 14.51
C VAL A 462 15.28 24.58 13.14
N THR A 463 16.21 25.41 12.66
CA THR A 463 16.72 25.31 11.29
C THR A 463 18.21 24.99 11.29
N VAL A 464 18.61 24.00 10.50
CA VAL A 464 19.99 23.73 10.08
C VAL A 464 20.22 24.50 8.79
N VAL A 465 21.04 25.53 8.86
CA VAL A 465 21.38 26.38 7.72
C VAL A 465 22.71 25.91 7.17
N VAL A 466 22.74 25.56 5.88
CA VAL A 466 23.97 25.19 5.18
C VAL A 466 24.44 26.38 4.37
N ASP A 467 25.40 27.14 4.88
CA ASP A 467 25.95 28.35 4.27
C ASP A 467 27.38 28.15 3.71
N GLN A 468 27.93 26.95 3.85
CA GLN A 468 29.25 26.57 3.33
C GLN A 468 29.21 25.30 2.47
N ASN A 469 30.08 25.27 1.46
CA ASN A 469 30.27 24.08 0.63
C ASN A 469 30.66 22.88 1.49
N THR A 470 29.91 21.81 1.39
CA THR A 470 30.07 20.59 2.18
C THR A 470 30.47 19.42 1.30
N THR A 471 31.51 18.69 1.72
CA THR A 471 31.99 17.49 1.05
C THR A 471 32.05 16.33 2.03
N VAL A 472 31.37 15.24 1.70
CA VAL A 472 31.47 13.95 2.38
C VAL A 472 32.56 13.11 1.72
N ASP A 473 33.59 12.73 2.46
CA ASP A 473 34.75 11.99 1.97
C ASP A 473 34.87 10.60 2.59
N PHE A 474 34.82 9.56 1.74
CA PHE A 474 34.93 8.15 2.12
C PHE A 474 36.33 7.56 1.92
N ASN A 475 37.29 8.33 1.42
CA ASN A 475 38.67 7.89 1.20
C ASN A 475 39.45 7.60 2.50
N PRO A 476 39.22 8.32 3.61
CA PRO A 476 39.77 7.92 4.91
C PRO A 476 39.15 6.63 5.44
N ALA A 477 39.83 6.00 6.42
CA ALA A 477 39.32 4.78 7.06
C ALA A 477 37.96 5.01 7.76
N ILE A 478 37.80 6.18 8.38
CA ILE A 478 36.55 6.68 8.94
C ILE A 478 36.10 7.83 8.03
N PRO A 479 34.98 7.70 7.29
CA PRO A 479 34.44 8.78 6.47
C PRO A 479 34.27 10.08 7.25
N ALA A 480 34.51 11.20 6.58
CA ALA A 480 34.47 12.53 7.18
C ALA A 480 33.55 13.47 6.40
N CYS A 481 32.87 14.36 7.11
CA CYS A 481 32.16 15.50 6.54
C CYS A 481 32.99 16.76 6.79
N VAL A 482 33.26 17.54 5.74
CA VAL A 482 34.07 18.76 5.78
C VAL A 482 33.33 19.89 5.07
N GLY A 483 33.32 21.08 5.67
CA GLY A 483 32.61 22.24 5.14
C GLY A 483 31.76 22.88 6.21
N ASP A 484 30.45 22.83 6.01
CA ASP A 484 29.46 23.40 6.90
C ASP A 484 29.38 22.63 8.24
N ALA A 485 29.64 23.32 9.35
CA ALA A 485 29.67 22.70 10.66
C ALA A 485 28.27 22.29 11.15
N ASP A 486 27.23 23.05 10.76
CA ASP A 486 25.87 22.82 11.21
C ASP A 486 25.29 21.57 10.52
N LEU A 487 25.55 21.39 9.23
CA LEU A 487 25.18 20.17 8.51
C LEU A 487 26.03 18.96 8.96
N CYS A 488 27.35 19.12 9.06
CA CYS A 488 28.25 18.02 9.42
C CYS A 488 28.04 17.51 10.86
N ALA A 489 27.37 18.27 11.73
CA ALA A 489 26.97 17.79 13.05
C ALA A 489 25.99 16.61 13.01
N PHE A 490 25.25 16.45 11.91
CA PHE A 490 24.28 15.37 11.70
C PHE A 490 24.81 14.23 10.80
N PHE A 491 26.09 14.31 10.42
CA PHE A 491 26.69 13.34 9.51
C PHE A 491 26.91 11.98 10.18
N THR A 492 26.34 10.95 9.56
CA THR A 492 26.67 9.53 9.76
C THR A 492 26.89 8.88 8.40
N TYR A 493 27.21 7.58 8.37
CA TYR A 493 27.47 6.90 7.11
C TYR A 493 27.16 5.41 7.19
N ASP A 494 26.85 4.83 6.03
CA ASP A 494 26.82 3.37 5.83
C ASP A 494 27.89 2.99 4.78
N LYS A 495 28.78 2.11 5.21
CA LYS A 495 29.91 1.55 4.42
C LYS A 495 29.88 0.01 4.41
N THR A 496 28.70 -0.58 4.61
CA THR A 496 28.51 -2.04 4.61
C THR A 496 28.55 -2.64 3.20
N GLY A 497 28.24 -1.83 2.19
CA GLY A 497 28.31 -2.20 0.78
C GLY A 497 29.72 -2.56 0.30
N LEU A 498 29.80 -3.44 -0.71
CA LEU A 498 31.09 -3.95 -1.21
C LEU A 498 31.86 -2.97 -2.08
N THR A 499 31.18 -1.99 -2.68
CA THR A 499 31.75 -1.02 -3.63
C THR A 499 31.34 0.41 -3.29
N PRO A 500 32.13 1.44 -3.64
CA PRO A 500 31.87 2.80 -3.18
C PRO A 500 30.53 3.40 -3.61
N ASP A 501 29.99 2.98 -4.76
CA ASP A 501 28.65 3.35 -5.24
C ASP A 501 27.52 2.81 -4.35
N THR A 502 27.79 1.81 -3.51
CA THR A 502 26.81 1.27 -2.56
C THR A 502 26.96 1.84 -1.15
N TRP A 503 27.92 2.76 -0.94
CA TRP A 503 28.08 3.49 0.32
C TRP A 503 27.24 4.76 0.31
N LYS A 504 26.88 5.28 1.49
CA LYS A 504 26.05 6.48 1.63
C LYS A 504 26.50 7.36 2.79
N GLY A 505 26.57 8.66 2.55
CA GLY A 505 26.61 9.66 3.62
C GLY A 505 25.18 10.00 4.04
N ILE A 506 24.89 9.93 5.33
CA ILE A 506 23.54 10.10 5.88
C ILE A 506 23.52 11.35 6.76
N PHE A 507 22.58 12.25 6.50
CA PHE A 507 22.26 13.40 7.33
C PHE A 507 20.85 13.21 7.87
N ASP A 508 20.73 12.79 9.12
CA ASP A 508 19.45 12.66 9.83
C ASP A 508 19.28 13.84 10.77
N LEU A 509 18.38 14.75 10.42
CA LEU A 509 18.16 16.01 11.13
C LEU A 509 17.08 15.90 12.22
N GLY A 510 16.42 14.75 12.38
CA GLY A 510 15.25 14.60 13.23
C GLY A 510 14.19 15.66 12.91
N GLY A 511 13.68 16.37 13.91
CA GLY A 511 12.64 17.39 13.75
C GLY A 511 13.08 18.73 13.16
N LYS A 512 14.31 18.91 12.70
CA LYS A 512 14.82 20.22 12.26
C LYS A 512 14.61 20.47 10.77
N LYS A 513 14.30 21.73 10.44
CA LYS A 513 14.25 22.19 9.05
C LYS A 513 15.66 22.25 8.46
N LEU A 514 15.84 21.77 7.23
CA LEU A 514 17.06 21.99 6.45
C LEU A 514 16.87 23.17 5.49
N VAL A 515 17.85 24.08 5.44
CA VAL A 515 17.96 25.10 4.39
C VAL A 515 19.37 25.05 3.80
N VAL A 516 19.49 24.66 2.53
CA VAL A 516 20.74 24.77 1.77
C VAL A 516 20.74 26.11 1.05
N MET A 517 21.62 27.01 1.49
CA MET A 517 21.62 28.41 1.06
C MET A 517 22.10 28.56 -0.39
N ALA A 518 21.65 29.64 -1.03
CA ALA A 518 22.01 29.98 -2.40
C ALA A 518 23.54 29.97 -2.62
N GLY A 519 23.98 29.28 -3.68
CA GLY A 519 25.39 29.20 -4.09
C GLY A 519 26.22 28.15 -3.34
N VAL A 520 25.63 27.41 -2.41
CA VAL A 520 26.29 26.34 -1.65
C VAL A 520 26.18 25.00 -2.38
N THR A 521 27.25 24.20 -2.35
CA THR A 521 27.28 22.83 -2.87
C THR A 521 27.47 21.80 -1.75
N VAL A 522 26.55 20.84 -1.64
CA VAL A 522 26.69 19.62 -0.82
C VAL A 522 26.99 18.45 -1.75
N LYS A 523 28.11 17.75 -1.53
CA LYS A 523 28.54 16.68 -2.43
C LYS A 523 29.30 15.54 -1.75
N THR A 524 29.47 14.43 -2.47
CA THR A 524 30.40 13.36 -2.09
C THR A 524 31.71 13.45 -2.88
N ALA A 525 32.82 13.05 -2.24
CA ALA A 525 34.10 12.89 -2.90
C ALA A 525 34.14 11.57 -3.69
N GLN A 526 34.83 11.60 -4.82
CA GLN A 526 35.11 10.42 -5.62
C GLN A 526 36.08 9.46 -4.91
N VAL A 527 35.89 8.16 -5.12
CA VAL A 527 36.66 7.06 -4.51
C VAL A 527 37.16 6.12 -5.60
N PRO A 528 38.48 5.94 -5.76
CA PRO A 528 39.58 6.68 -5.12
C PRO A 528 39.61 8.17 -5.56
N PRO A 529 40.37 9.06 -4.88
CA PRO A 529 40.32 10.49 -5.17
C PRO A 529 40.97 10.85 -6.53
N ALA A 530 41.80 9.95 -7.06
CA ALA A 530 42.44 10.05 -8.36
C ALA A 530 42.49 8.68 -9.05
N GLY A 531 42.44 8.66 -10.38
CA GLY A 531 42.43 7.43 -11.16
C GLY A 531 41.58 7.54 -12.42
N SER A 532 41.59 6.49 -13.23
CA SER A 532 40.81 6.39 -14.46
C SER A 532 39.37 5.91 -14.25
N GLU A 533 39.07 5.33 -13.09
CA GLU A 533 37.74 4.86 -12.64
C GLU A 533 37.61 5.30 -11.17
N ARG A 534 36.57 6.08 -10.88
CA ARG A 534 36.34 6.69 -9.57
C ARG A 534 34.85 6.72 -9.29
N ALA A 535 34.37 5.77 -8.49
CA ALA A 535 32.99 5.73 -8.04
C ALA A 535 32.69 6.88 -7.08
N ALA A 536 31.41 7.16 -6.84
CA ALA A 536 31.00 8.15 -5.85
C ALA A 536 29.94 7.56 -4.92
N PRO A 537 30.12 7.62 -3.59
CA PRO A 537 29.09 7.29 -2.62
C PRO A 537 27.84 8.17 -2.78
N GLY A 538 26.70 7.64 -2.36
CA GLY A 538 25.42 8.34 -2.34
C GLY A 538 25.29 9.35 -1.19
N ILE A 539 24.24 10.16 -1.26
CA ILE A 539 23.83 11.12 -0.22
C ILE A 539 22.40 10.80 0.19
N GLU A 540 22.15 10.79 1.49
CA GLU A 540 20.83 10.59 2.08
C GLU A 540 20.57 11.69 3.11
N ILE A 541 19.53 12.49 2.89
CA ILE A 541 19.09 13.56 3.78
C ILE A 541 17.70 13.18 4.27
N ARG A 542 17.50 13.11 5.59
CA ARG A 542 16.22 12.80 6.23
C ARG A 542 15.88 13.82 7.32
N THR A 543 14.63 14.24 7.38
CA THR A 543 14.07 15.09 8.43
C THR A 543 12.60 14.78 8.62
N THR A 544 12.06 14.96 9.82
CA THR A 544 10.61 14.94 10.07
C THR A 544 9.97 16.33 9.91
N CYS A 545 10.71 17.30 9.40
CA CYS A 545 10.28 18.69 9.17
C CYS A 545 10.42 19.02 7.67
N GLU A 546 10.92 20.21 7.30
CA GLU A 546 10.99 20.71 5.93
C GLU A 546 12.40 20.67 5.37
N VAL A 547 12.51 20.57 4.04
CA VAL A 547 13.76 20.75 3.30
C VAL A 547 13.60 21.88 2.29
N VAL A 548 14.55 22.83 2.28
CA VAL A 548 14.63 23.89 1.28
C VAL A 548 16.02 23.86 0.64
N VAL A 549 16.07 23.74 -0.68
CA VAL A 549 17.29 23.91 -1.48
C VAL A 549 17.13 25.18 -2.30
N GLU A 550 17.75 26.28 -1.85
CA GLU A 550 17.57 27.59 -2.46
C GLU A 550 18.13 27.68 -3.89
N LEU A 551 17.72 28.71 -4.62
CA LEU A 551 18.22 29.00 -5.96
C LEU A 551 19.75 29.01 -6.01
N SER A 552 20.34 28.33 -7.00
CA SER A 552 21.80 28.15 -7.17
C SER A 552 22.50 27.31 -6.08
N ALA A 553 21.78 26.77 -5.09
CA ALA A 553 22.31 25.70 -4.26
C ALA A 553 22.37 24.39 -5.06
N VAL A 554 23.32 23.51 -4.74
CA VAL A 554 23.56 22.26 -5.48
C VAL A 554 23.75 21.08 -4.52
N ILE A 555 22.98 20.01 -4.71
CA ILE A 555 23.26 18.69 -4.13
C ILE A 555 23.79 17.80 -5.26
N LEU A 556 25.03 17.32 -5.14
CA LEU A 556 25.75 16.67 -6.24
C LEU A 556 26.39 15.34 -5.81
N VAL A 557 26.06 14.28 -6.54
CA VAL A 557 26.85 13.04 -6.57
C VAL A 557 27.42 12.86 -7.97
N GLU A 558 28.76 12.86 -8.08
CA GLU A 558 29.45 12.75 -9.36
C GLU A 558 30.58 11.72 -9.31
N SER A 559 30.52 10.74 -10.21
CA SER A 559 31.62 9.79 -10.46
C SER A 559 32.38 10.13 -11.76
N TYR A 560 33.51 9.46 -11.95
CA TYR A 560 34.25 9.46 -13.21
C TYR A 560 34.55 8.04 -13.67
N ASN A 561 34.03 7.64 -14.83
CA ASN A 561 34.19 6.32 -15.44
C ASN A 561 33.79 5.15 -14.52
N ASP A 562 32.91 5.39 -13.55
CA ASP A 562 32.43 4.37 -12.62
C ASP A 562 31.04 4.77 -12.12
N LYS A 563 30.41 3.95 -11.30
CA LYS A 563 29.05 4.18 -10.81
C LYS A 563 28.98 5.27 -9.73
N THR A 564 27.82 5.88 -9.60
CA THR A 564 27.46 6.67 -8.42
C THR A 564 26.45 5.92 -7.56
N GLY A 565 26.42 6.23 -6.26
CA GLY A 565 25.32 5.86 -5.38
C GLY A 565 24.12 6.79 -5.54
N ASP A 566 23.07 6.48 -4.80
CA ASP A 566 21.79 7.19 -4.88
C ASP A 566 21.82 8.56 -4.18
N VAL A 567 20.95 9.47 -4.61
CA VAL A 567 20.64 10.71 -3.90
C VAL A 567 19.23 10.58 -3.34
N VAL A 568 19.09 10.63 -2.02
CA VAL A 568 17.81 10.51 -1.33
C VAL A 568 17.58 11.77 -0.50
N ILE A 569 16.44 12.43 -0.71
CA ILE A 569 15.96 13.55 0.10
C ILE A 569 14.57 13.17 0.59
N HIS A 570 14.45 12.98 1.90
CA HIS A 570 13.20 12.64 2.56
C HIS A 570 12.86 13.67 3.64
N ALA A 571 11.61 14.11 3.65
CA ALA A 571 11.10 15.03 4.66
C ALA A 571 9.69 14.61 5.05
N ASP A 572 9.32 14.63 6.34
CA ASP A 572 7.91 14.38 6.65
C ASP A 572 7.01 15.58 6.28
N GLY A 573 7.59 16.78 6.32
CA GLY A 573 6.96 18.03 5.89
C GLY A 573 7.36 18.45 4.48
N LYS A 574 7.13 19.73 4.16
CA LYS A 574 7.31 20.28 2.83
C LYS A 574 8.75 20.18 2.32
N ILE A 575 8.90 19.85 1.04
CA ILE A 575 10.17 19.95 0.31
C ILE A 575 10.05 21.05 -0.75
N THR A 576 11.00 21.99 -0.76
CA THR A 576 11.14 23.01 -1.81
C THR A 576 12.51 22.93 -2.44
N ILE A 577 12.57 22.70 -3.75
CA ILE A 577 13.81 22.67 -4.53
C ILE A 577 13.79 23.81 -5.55
N ASP A 578 14.45 24.92 -5.24
CA ASP A 578 14.69 26.03 -6.18
C ASP A 578 16.05 25.91 -6.88
N GLY A 579 16.98 25.14 -6.27
CA GLY A 579 18.32 24.89 -6.79
C GLY A 579 18.44 23.62 -7.65
N GLU A 580 19.59 22.96 -7.56
CA GLU A 580 19.96 21.79 -8.37
C GLU A 580 20.15 20.53 -7.51
N VAL A 581 19.55 19.42 -7.93
CA VAL A 581 19.83 18.07 -7.42
C VAL A 581 20.31 17.20 -8.57
N THR A 582 21.58 16.80 -8.53
CA THR A 582 22.24 16.13 -9.65
C THR A 582 22.93 14.85 -9.23
N ASN A 583 22.62 13.78 -9.95
CA ASN A 583 23.37 12.54 -9.93
C ASN A 583 23.93 12.28 -11.34
N ARG A 584 25.27 12.22 -11.47
CA ARG A 584 25.88 12.10 -12.81
C ARG A 584 27.16 11.29 -12.85
N VAL A 585 27.35 10.65 -14.00
CA VAL A 585 28.61 10.01 -14.35
C VAL A 585 29.32 10.87 -15.39
N THR A 586 30.61 11.14 -15.17
CA THR A 586 31.48 11.73 -16.18
C THR A 586 32.36 10.64 -16.80
N GLY A 587 32.71 10.74 -18.09
CA GLY A 587 33.40 9.65 -18.81
C GLY A 587 32.44 8.65 -19.46
N THR A 588 32.96 7.51 -19.94
CA THR A 588 32.22 6.53 -20.78
C THR A 588 31.92 5.22 -20.08
N LEU A 589 32.27 5.05 -18.81
CA LEU A 589 31.99 3.86 -18.01
C LEU A 589 31.15 4.24 -16.79
N GLY A 590 30.45 3.26 -16.21
CA GLY A 590 29.56 3.49 -15.06
C GLY A 590 28.14 3.93 -15.42
N VAL A 591 27.24 3.83 -14.44
CA VAL A 591 25.84 4.24 -14.51
C VAL A 591 25.54 5.06 -13.26
N PRO A 592 24.82 6.18 -13.37
CA PRO A 592 24.43 6.93 -12.18
C PRO A 592 23.39 6.16 -11.36
N GLY A 593 23.46 6.27 -10.04
CA GLY A 593 22.41 5.83 -9.11
C GLY A 593 21.12 6.65 -9.28
N ASN A 594 20.11 6.33 -8.50
CA ASN A 594 18.80 6.97 -8.56
C ASN A 594 18.77 8.32 -7.82
N ILE A 595 17.76 9.13 -8.12
CA ILE A 595 17.37 10.29 -7.30
C ILE A 595 15.98 10.02 -6.75
N THR A 596 15.83 10.08 -5.43
CA THR A 596 14.53 9.96 -4.75
C THR A 596 14.28 11.21 -3.91
N ILE A 597 13.20 11.93 -4.21
CA ILE A 597 12.72 13.07 -3.43
C ILE A 597 11.31 12.72 -2.95
N SER A 598 11.13 12.67 -1.64
CA SER A 598 9.85 12.21 -1.09
C SER A 598 9.45 13.02 0.13
N SER A 599 8.21 13.48 0.14
CA SER A 599 7.58 14.02 1.34
C SER A 599 6.56 13.04 1.92
N TYR A 600 6.52 12.92 3.25
CA TYR A 600 5.50 12.11 3.91
C TYR A 600 4.12 12.77 3.84
N CYS A 601 3.97 14.00 4.35
CA CYS A 601 2.69 14.72 4.42
C CYS A 601 2.76 16.18 3.92
N GLY A 602 3.85 16.59 3.29
CA GLY A 602 4.01 17.93 2.73
C GLY A 602 4.06 17.94 1.21
N ASP A 603 3.94 19.14 0.66
CA ASP A 603 4.14 19.33 -0.78
C ASP A 603 5.60 19.06 -1.16
N VAL A 604 5.79 18.54 -2.38
CA VAL A 604 7.08 18.61 -3.07
C VAL A 604 6.95 19.67 -4.17
N THR A 605 7.53 20.84 -3.93
CA THR A 605 7.49 21.97 -4.88
C THR A 605 8.87 22.22 -5.45
N THR A 606 8.97 22.39 -6.77
CA THR A 606 10.20 22.86 -7.41
C THR A 606 10.05 24.29 -7.92
N GLY A 607 11.10 25.10 -7.86
CA GLY A 607 11.11 26.46 -8.38
C GLY A 607 11.24 26.52 -9.91
N PRO A 608 10.93 27.66 -10.56
CA PRO A 608 11.00 27.79 -12.02
C PRO A 608 12.41 27.60 -12.60
N MET A 609 13.44 27.85 -11.79
CA MET A 609 14.85 27.68 -12.16
C MET A 609 15.48 26.41 -11.58
N SER A 610 14.66 25.53 -10.98
CA SER A 610 15.15 24.30 -10.38
C SER A 610 15.53 23.26 -11.42
N LEU A 611 16.51 22.43 -11.08
CA LEU A 611 16.99 21.34 -11.93
C LEU A 611 17.16 20.07 -11.10
N ILE A 612 16.38 19.04 -11.41
CA ILE A 612 16.58 17.70 -10.87
C ILE A 612 17.03 16.83 -12.04
N GLN A 613 18.27 16.35 -12.02
CA GLN A 613 18.81 15.63 -13.18
C GLN A 613 19.62 14.39 -12.85
N ASN A 614 19.37 13.36 -13.65
CA ASN A 614 20.14 12.13 -13.67
C ASN A 614 20.84 11.99 -15.03
N ILE A 615 22.17 12.09 -15.05
CA ILE A 615 22.95 12.14 -16.29
C ILE A 615 23.89 10.94 -16.42
N GLY A 616 23.44 10.00 -17.24
CA GLY A 616 24.24 8.90 -17.77
C GLY A 616 24.92 9.26 -19.09
N ILE A 617 26.14 8.75 -19.27
CA ILE A 617 26.84 8.84 -20.56
C ILE A 617 26.62 7.55 -21.32
N ASP A 618 27.49 6.53 -21.26
CA ASP A 618 27.43 5.40 -22.21
C ASP A 618 26.58 4.20 -21.75
N ARG A 619 26.73 3.77 -20.50
CA ARG A 619 26.26 2.44 -20.03
C ARG A 619 24.82 2.40 -19.52
N GLY A 620 24.15 3.53 -19.37
CA GLY A 620 22.78 3.62 -18.87
C GLY A 620 22.53 4.92 -18.12
N GLY A 621 21.32 5.09 -17.61
CA GLY A 621 20.93 6.17 -16.68
C GLY A 621 20.23 5.58 -15.45
N GLY A 622 20.16 6.34 -14.37
CA GLY A 622 19.36 6.02 -13.19
C GLY A 622 17.99 6.68 -13.27
N ASP A 623 17.11 6.25 -12.38
CA ASP A 623 15.74 6.73 -12.33
C ASP A 623 15.62 8.00 -11.47
N ILE A 624 14.51 8.71 -11.63
CA ILE A 624 14.12 9.82 -10.76
C ILE A 624 12.73 9.52 -10.18
N ILE A 625 12.60 9.56 -8.86
CA ILE A 625 11.36 9.34 -8.12
C ILE A 625 11.03 10.63 -7.35
N ILE A 626 9.83 11.17 -7.55
CA ILE A 626 9.32 12.32 -6.80
C ILE A 626 7.94 11.96 -6.22
N ALA A 627 7.78 12.03 -4.91
CA ALA A 627 6.54 11.57 -4.27
C ALA A 627 6.06 12.44 -3.09
N SER A 628 4.74 12.54 -2.95
CA SER A 628 4.07 12.92 -1.71
C SER A 628 3.14 11.77 -1.25
N CYS A 629 3.36 11.25 -0.05
CA CYS A 629 2.92 9.90 0.35
C CYS A 629 1.58 9.81 1.07
N CYS A 630 1.31 10.72 2.01
CA CYS A 630 0.19 10.68 2.96
C CYS A 630 -0.35 12.10 3.23
N GLY A 631 -0.21 12.99 2.24
CA GLY A 631 -0.69 14.38 2.27
C GLY A 631 0.20 15.32 1.46
N GLY A 632 -0.40 16.22 0.68
CA GLY A 632 0.31 17.26 -0.09
C GLY A 632 0.43 16.99 -1.59
N ASP A 633 0.82 18.03 -2.32
CA ASP A 633 0.86 18.03 -3.78
C ASP A 633 2.29 17.85 -4.31
N VAL A 634 2.43 17.42 -5.56
CA VAL A 634 3.70 17.50 -6.30
C VAL A 634 3.58 18.58 -7.38
N VAL A 635 4.29 19.70 -7.19
CA VAL A 635 4.25 20.85 -8.10
C VAL A 635 5.63 21.08 -8.71
N LEU A 636 5.76 20.81 -10.00
CA LEU A 636 7.01 20.91 -10.75
C LEU A 636 7.01 22.17 -11.61
N ASN A 637 7.80 23.18 -11.23
CA ASN A 637 7.95 24.41 -12.02
C ASN A 637 9.27 24.48 -12.80
N GLY A 638 10.26 23.65 -12.46
CA GLY A 638 11.55 23.58 -13.15
C GLY A 638 11.70 22.34 -14.03
N LEU A 639 12.95 21.96 -14.31
CA LEU A 639 13.26 20.83 -15.19
C LEU A 639 13.63 19.57 -14.40
N VAL A 640 12.91 18.48 -14.65
CA VAL A 640 13.25 17.11 -14.25
C VAL A 640 13.77 16.35 -15.46
N LEU A 641 15.07 16.08 -15.50
CA LEU A 641 15.76 15.51 -16.67
C LEU A 641 16.50 14.22 -16.34
N ALA A 642 16.04 13.10 -16.87
CA ALA A 642 16.75 11.83 -16.78
C ALA A 642 17.25 11.42 -18.17
N ARG A 643 18.57 11.36 -18.36
CA ARG A 643 19.19 11.18 -19.68
C ARG A 643 20.31 10.15 -19.69
N ALA A 644 20.35 9.34 -20.75
CA ALA A 644 21.48 8.44 -21.01
C ALA A 644 21.74 8.22 -22.51
N LYS A 645 22.96 7.80 -22.92
CA LYS A 645 23.15 7.17 -24.24
C LYS A 645 22.64 5.74 -24.23
N ALA A 646 22.94 5.01 -23.16
CA ALA A 646 22.53 3.64 -22.89
C ALA A 646 22.83 2.67 -24.05
N HIS A 647 24.01 2.80 -24.66
CA HIS A 647 24.41 2.18 -25.92
C HIS A 647 24.52 0.64 -25.86
N ALA A 648 24.84 0.08 -24.68
CA ALA A 648 24.95 -1.36 -24.49
C ALA A 648 23.58 -2.06 -24.47
N THR A 649 23.50 -3.27 -25.04
CA THR A 649 22.32 -4.13 -24.90
C THR A 649 22.03 -4.40 -23.43
N GLY A 650 20.80 -4.16 -22.98
CA GLY A 650 20.39 -4.31 -21.57
C GLY A 650 20.83 -3.15 -20.67
N ALA A 651 21.44 -2.09 -21.20
CA ALA A 651 21.74 -0.89 -20.44
C ALA A 651 20.46 -0.27 -19.84
N PRO A 652 20.45 0.08 -18.54
CA PRO A 652 19.33 0.76 -17.88
C PRO A 652 18.91 2.00 -18.67
N LYS A 653 17.60 2.17 -18.83
CA LYS A 653 17.00 3.36 -19.44
C LYS A 653 16.40 4.18 -18.30
N PRO A 654 16.64 5.49 -18.24
CA PRO A 654 16.16 6.30 -17.14
C PRO A 654 14.64 6.39 -17.21
N ASP A 655 13.97 5.92 -16.17
CA ASP A 655 12.54 6.14 -15.95
C ASP A 655 12.32 7.28 -14.95
N ILE A 656 11.21 8.01 -15.11
CA ILE A 656 10.80 9.05 -14.15
C ILE A 656 9.43 8.68 -13.59
N TYR A 657 9.35 8.66 -12.26
CA TYR A 657 8.15 8.30 -11.51
C TYR A 657 7.71 9.46 -10.62
N ILE A 658 6.47 9.90 -10.77
CA ILE A 658 5.90 11.02 -10.00
C ILE A 658 4.58 10.56 -9.38
N ALA A 659 4.39 10.77 -8.07
CA ALA A 659 3.14 10.38 -7.42
C ALA A 659 2.72 11.34 -6.30
N ALA A 660 1.44 11.72 -6.28
CA ALA A 660 0.77 12.28 -5.12
C ALA A 660 -0.33 11.31 -4.68
N PHE A 661 -0.17 10.68 -3.52
CA PHE A 661 -1.07 9.61 -3.06
C PHE A 661 -2.35 10.14 -2.40
N GLU A 662 -2.37 11.40 -1.98
CA GLU A 662 -3.54 12.08 -1.41
C GLU A 662 -3.79 13.49 -1.98
N GLY A 663 -2.94 13.97 -2.90
CA GLY A 663 -3.02 15.31 -3.47
C GLY A 663 -2.95 15.33 -5.00
N ASP A 664 -2.63 16.51 -5.53
CA ASP A 664 -2.55 16.81 -6.95
C ASP A 664 -1.13 16.68 -7.49
N VAL A 665 -0.99 16.49 -8.80
CA VAL A 665 0.28 16.66 -9.52
C VAL A 665 0.15 17.76 -10.56
N VAL A 666 1.04 18.76 -10.49
CA VAL A 666 1.07 19.89 -11.43
C VAL A 666 2.44 19.98 -12.09
N VAL A 667 2.46 20.05 -13.42
CA VAL A 667 3.67 20.31 -14.23
C VAL A 667 3.51 21.62 -14.97
N ASN A 668 4.29 22.62 -14.57
CA ASN A 668 4.30 23.95 -15.15
C ASN A 668 5.50 24.11 -16.10
N ALA A 669 5.24 23.95 -17.39
CA ALA A 669 6.20 24.21 -18.45
C ALA A 669 5.83 25.43 -19.32
N ASN A 670 4.78 26.17 -18.96
CA ASN A 670 4.22 27.30 -19.71
C ASN A 670 5.06 28.59 -19.64
N THR A 671 6.38 28.45 -19.74
CA THR A 671 7.32 29.57 -19.78
C THR A 671 7.47 30.12 -21.19
N ALA A 672 7.84 31.40 -21.28
CA ALA A 672 8.09 32.05 -22.56
C ALA A 672 9.45 31.66 -23.18
N GLU A 673 10.42 31.29 -22.34
CA GLU A 673 11.79 30.96 -22.72
C GLU A 673 12.15 29.55 -22.24
N PRO A 674 13.04 28.84 -22.95
CA PRO A 674 13.53 27.54 -22.52
C PRO A 674 14.39 27.64 -21.25
N PHE A 675 14.41 26.57 -20.46
CA PHE A 675 15.33 26.39 -19.33
C PHE A 675 16.79 26.29 -19.82
N PHE A 676 17.03 25.49 -20.87
CA PHE A 676 18.29 25.47 -21.60
C PHE A 676 18.06 25.92 -23.04
N ASP A 677 18.57 27.12 -23.36
CA ASP A 677 18.67 27.65 -24.71
C ASP A 677 19.91 27.07 -25.43
N GLU A 678 19.72 26.59 -26.67
CA GLU A 678 20.75 25.99 -27.51
C GLU A 678 21.52 24.81 -26.86
N TYR A 679 20.85 24.02 -26.04
CA TYR A 679 21.42 22.86 -25.36
C TYR A 679 22.02 21.86 -26.35
N ASN A 680 23.33 21.63 -26.26
CA ASN A 680 24.06 20.82 -27.23
C ASN A 680 24.82 19.66 -26.57
N PRO A 681 24.12 18.57 -26.20
CA PRO A 681 24.78 17.45 -25.53
C PRO A 681 25.56 16.55 -26.49
N PHE A 682 25.18 16.47 -27.78
CA PHE A 682 25.74 15.50 -28.73
C PHE A 682 25.85 16.01 -30.18
N GLY A 683 25.98 17.32 -30.41
CA GLY A 683 26.15 17.95 -31.72
C GLY A 683 24.90 18.60 -32.30
N THR A 684 23.71 18.17 -31.85
CA THR A 684 22.42 18.80 -32.15
C THR A 684 22.05 19.76 -31.02
N LYS A 685 21.62 20.97 -31.38
CA LYS A 685 21.12 21.99 -30.44
C LYS A 685 19.61 21.80 -30.22
N TYR A 686 19.17 21.94 -28.98
CA TYR A 686 17.79 21.84 -28.53
C TYR A 686 17.43 23.00 -27.60
N ASP A 687 16.16 23.38 -27.58
CA ASP A 687 15.63 24.32 -26.60
C ASP A 687 14.79 23.51 -25.60
N ILE A 688 15.33 23.32 -24.39
CA ILE A 688 14.71 22.47 -23.36
C ILE A 688 13.95 23.38 -22.40
N PHE A 689 12.63 23.26 -22.36
CA PHE A 689 11.77 23.98 -21.44
C PHE A 689 11.69 23.27 -20.07
N PRO A 690 11.16 23.92 -19.02
CA PRO A 690 10.77 23.23 -17.79
C PRO A 690 9.80 22.08 -18.09
N GLY A 691 9.68 21.13 -17.16
CA GLY A 691 8.90 19.92 -17.35
C GLY A 691 9.66 18.65 -17.01
N VAL A 692 9.24 17.52 -17.57
CA VAL A 692 9.69 16.17 -17.25
C VAL A 692 10.15 15.47 -18.52
N LEU A 693 11.45 15.16 -18.61
CA LEU A 693 12.06 14.59 -19.81
C LEU A 693 12.88 13.33 -19.49
N SER A 694 12.41 12.17 -19.98
CA SER A 694 13.20 10.93 -20.04
C SER A 694 13.78 10.76 -21.46
N TRP A 695 15.10 10.81 -21.59
CA TRP A 695 15.74 10.91 -22.90
C TRP A 695 16.91 9.94 -23.11
N VAL A 696 16.74 9.03 -24.07
CA VAL A 696 17.77 8.07 -24.45
C VAL A 696 18.39 8.44 -25.80
N THR A 697 19.66 8.80 -25.83
CA THR A 697 20.23 9.46 -27.01
C THR A 697 20.86 8.54 -28.05
N HIS A 698 21.31 7.33 -27.69
CA HIS A 698 22.03 6.45 -28.63
C HIS A 698 21.53 4.99 -28.67
N ALA A 699 20.52 4.64 -27.88
CA ALA A 699 19.86 3.34 -27.92
C ALA A 699 18.47 3.45 -28.53
N SER A 700 18.02 2.38 -29.19
CA SER A 700 16.68 2.34 -29.82
C SER A 700 15.54 2.15 -28.83
N ASN A 701 15.82 1.75 -27.59
CA ASN A 701 14.80 1.56 -26.55
C ASN A 701 14.74 2.81 -25.66
N PRO A 702 13.58 3.47 -25.57
CA PRO A 702 13.35 4.62 -24.69
C PRO A 702 13.16 4.19 -23.22
N GLY A 703 13.18 5.17 -22.32
CA GLY A 703 12.63 5.04 -20.98
C GLY A 703 11.13 5.40 -20.96
N SER A 704 10.64 5.80 -19.81
CA SER A 704 9.24 6.15 -19.57
C SER A 704 9.08 7.30 -18.57
N VAL A 705 7.93 7.95 -18.63
CA VAL A 705 7.46 8.87 -17.60
C VAL A 705 6.11 8.36 -17.10
N THR A 706 6.02 8.13 -15.79
CA THR A 706 4.84 7.60 -15.13
C THR A 706 4.41 8.54 -14.02
N MET A 707 3.14 8.91 -14.00
CA MET A 707 2.60 9.91 -13.09
C MET A 707 1.25 9.47 -12.55
N GLN A 708 1.06 9.59 -11.23
CA GLN A 708 -0.26 9.40 -10.61
C GLN A 708 -0.60 10.48 -9.58
N ALA A 709 -1.88 10.81 -9.48
CA ALA A 709 -2.44 11.63 -8.42
C ALA A 709 -3.74 10.99 -7.91
N SER A 710 -3.99 11.03 -6.60
CA SER A 710 -5.34 10.75 -6.07
C SER A 710 -6.31 11.89 -6.43
N GLY A 711 -5.81 13.12 -6.46
CA GLY A 711 -6.50 14.29 -6.99
C GLY A 711 -6.33 14.47 -8.50
N ASN A 712 -6.12 15.71 -8.90
CA ASN A 712 -5.99 16.15 -10.28
C ASN A 712 -4.56 15.94 -10.80
N VAL A 713 -4.44 15.79 -12.12
CA VAL A 713 -3.16 15.96 -12.83
C VAL A 713 -3.28 17.11 -13.82
N GLU A 714 -2.44 18.12 -13.67
CA GLU A 714 -2.42 19.31 -14.53
C GLU A 714 -1.07 19.46 -15.23
N VAL A 715 -1.09 19.57 -16.56
CA VAL A 715 0.12 19.70 -17.38
C VAL A 715 0.00 20.89 -18.30
N TYR A 716 0.80 21.93 -18.01
CA TYR A 716 0.80 23.19 -18.74
C TYR A 716 2.02 23.26 -19.65
N GLY A 717 1.82 23.06 -20.95
CA GLY A 717 2.85 23.15 -21.98
C GLY A 717 3.21 24.55 -22.44
N HIS A 718 4.11 24.63 -23.41
CA HIS A 718 4.65 25.86 -23.98
C HIS A 718 4.50 25.92 -25.51
N GLY A 719 4.92 27.03 -26.10
CA GLY A 719 5.13 27.19 -27.54
C GLY A 719 6.59 26.98 -27.94
N ASP A 720 6.96 27.41 -29.13
CA ASP A 720 8.37 27.46 -29.51
C ASP A 720 9.10 28.58 -28.76
N ASP A 721 10.43 28.51 -28.74
CA ASP A 721 11.26 29.62 -28.29
C ASP A 721 10.89 30.91 -29.04
N ALA A 722 10.60 31.97 -28.29
CA ALA A 722 10.30 33.28 -28.84
C ALA A 722 11.53 33.95 -29.46
N THR A 723 12.73 33.49 -29.12
CA THR A 723 14.02 34.04 -29.52
C THR A 723 14.64 33.21 -30.65
N PRO A 724 14.80 33.75 -31.89
CA PRO A 724 15.47 33.02 -32.95
C PRO A 724 16.96 32.79 -32.66
N PRO A 725 17.54 31.65 -33.06
CA PRO A 725 16.96 30.62 -33.92
C PRO A 725 16.22 29.50 -33.14
N VAL A 726 14.92 29.34 -33.42
CA VAL A 726 14.09 28.25 -32.86
C VAL A 726 14.71 26.88 -33.14
N ARG A 727 14.96 26.10 -32.08
CA ARG A 727 15.49 24.73 -32.15
C ARG A 727 14.40 23.70 -31.85
N PRO A 728 14.66 22.42 -32.14
CA PRO A 728 13.80 21.35 -31.67
C PRO A 728 13.67 21.38 -30.15
N SER A 729 12.44 21.28 -29.67
CA SER A 729 12.07 21.20 -28.26
C SER A 729 11.24 19.94 -28.02
N PHE A 730 10.91 19.69 -26.75
CA PHE A 730 10.03 18.60 -26.32
C PHE A 730 8.78 19.20 -25.66
N ALA A 731 7.72 18.42 -25.51
CA ALA A 731 6.58 18.80 -24.67
C ALA A 731 6.93 18.83 -23.17
N ALA A 732 6.01 19.39 -22.36
CA ALA A 732 6.13 19.48 -20.91
C ALA A 732 6.39 18.13 -20.24
N ILE A 733 5.78 17.05 -20.74
CA ILE A 733 6.10 15.68 -20.37
C ILE A 733 6.48 14.93 -21.63
N ALA A 734 7.72 14.46 -21.70
CA ALA A 734 8.23 13.85 -22.92
C ALA A 734 9.13 12.64 -22.66
N THR A 735 9.03 11.64 -23.53
CA THR A 735 9.96 10.51 -23.54
C THR A 735 10.17 9.90 -24.93
N GLY A 736 11.40 9.47 -25.19
CA GLY A 736 11.78 8.95 -26.50
C GLY A 736 13.28 8.77 -26.67
N THR A 737 13.68 8.50 -27.92
CA THR A 737 15.09 8.29 -28.27
C THR A 737 15.62 9.23 -29.35
N GLY A 738 16.86 9.69 -29.20
CA GLY A 738 17.56 10.62 -30.11
C GLY A 738 18.45 9.94 -31.15
N THR A 739 18.13 8.73 -31.61
CA THR A 739 19.03 7.92 -32.48
C THR A 739 18.83 8.19 -33.98
N SER A 740 19.52 7.45 -34.86
CA SER A 740 19.22 7.44 -36.30
C SER A 740 17.90 6.72 -36.65
N ASN A 741 17.37 5.94 -35.72
CA ASN A 741 16.01 5.38 -35.79
C ASN A 741 15.26 5.61 -34.46
N PRO A 742 14.91 6.88 -34.15
CA PRO A 742 14.18 7.28 -32.96
C PRO A 742 12.91 6.48 -32.72
N ARG A 743 12.64 6.17 -31.45
CA ARG A 743 11.43 5.50 -30.98
C ARG A 743 10.85 6.26 -29.79
N GLY A 744 9.53 6.46 -29.80
CA GLY A 744 8.79 7.10 -28.71
C GLY A 744 8.74 6.23 -27.45
N GLY A 745 8.87 6.87 -26.29
CA GLY A 745 8.75 6.27 -24.97
C GLY A 745 7.30 6.19 -24.50
N LYS A 746 7.09 5.65 -23.29
CA LYS A 746 5.76 5.55 -22.68
C LYS A 746 5.51 6.70 -21.73
N VAL A 747 4.40 7.39 -21.91
CA VAL A 747 3.83 8.33 -20.93
C VAL A 747 2.57 7.69 -20.35
N ASP A 748 2.50 7.44 -19.04
CA ASP A 748 1.31 6.92 -18.35
C ASP A 748 0.92 7.86 -17.21
N VAL A 749 -0.18 8.57 -17.38
CA VAL A 749 -0.71 9.58 -16.45
C VAL A 749 -2.07 9.11 -15.93
N ARG A 750 -2.21 9.05 -14.60
CA ARG A 750 -3.46 8.65 -13.93
C ARG A 750 -3.88 9.66 -12.87
N ALA A 751 -5.00 10.33 -13.09
CA ALA A 751 -5.65 11.22 -12.13
C ALA A 751 -6.84 10.51 -11.48
N GLY A 752 -6.95 10.52 -10.16
CA GLY A 752 -8.14 10.05 -9.44
C GLY A 752 -9.32 10.99 -9.61
N GLU A 753 -9.05 12.30 -9.80
CA GLU A 753 -10.02 13.31 -10.22
C GLU A 753 -9.81 13.69 -11.69
N ASN A 754 -9.59 14.97 -12.02
CA ASN A 754 -9.55 15.47 -13.39
C ASN A 754 -8.14 15.46 -13.96
N ALA A 755 -8.04 15.34 -15.28
CA ALA A 755 -6.80 15.55 -16.01
C ALA A 755 -6.91 16.77 -16.91
N ILE A 756 -5.95 17.69 -16.79
CA ILE A 756 -5.87 18.92 -17.59
C ILE A 756 -4.56 18.90 -18.38
N GLY A 757 -4.65 19.07 -19.69
CA GLY A 757 -3.49 19.22 -20.56
C GLY A 757 -3.62 20.46 -21.45
N THR A 758 -2.65 21.36 -21.42
CA THR A 758 -2.67 22.55 -22.27
C THR A 758 -1.43 22.71 -23.11
N ASP A 759 -1.59 23.25 -24.31
CA ASP A 759 -0.49 23.49 -25.27
C ASP A 759 0.38 22.23 -25.42
N ARG A 760 1.70 22.30 -25.62
CA ARG A 760 2.56 21.09 -25.75
C ARG A 760 2.68 20.30 -24.43
N ALA A 761 1.63 19.58 -24.02
CA ALA A 761 1.55 18.91 -22.72
C ALA A 761 2.26 17.56 -22.70
N LEU A 762 1.88 16.62 -23.57
CA LEU A 762 2.34 15.23 -23.54
C LEU A 762 2.95 14.81 -24.88
N GLU A 763 4.14 14.21 -24.86
CA GLU A 763 4.82 13.75 -26.08
C GLU A 763 5.54 12.40 -25.92
N SER A 764 5.26 11.49 -26.86
CA SER A 764 6.03 10.28 -27.13
C SER A 764 6.83 10.49 -28.41
N PHE A 765 8.06 11.02 -28.30
CA PHE A 765 8.80 11.51 -29.47
C PHE A 765 9.64 10.42 -30.15
N GLY A 766 9.51 10.33 -31.47
CA GLY A 766 10.30 9.41 -32.27
C GLY A 766 9.81 9.28 -33.70
N ASN A 767 10.51 8.48 -34.49
CA ASN A 767 10.11 8.16 -35.85
C ASN A 767 9.19 6.93 -35.87
N ASP A 768 9.40 5.99 -34.94
CA ASP A 768 8.59 4.78 -34.75
C ASP A 768 8.09 4.73 -33.30
N ASN A 769 6.85 5.19 -33.09
CA ASN A 769 6.25 5.31 -31.76
C ASN A 769 5.33 4.13 -31.41
N LEU A 770 5.37 3.05 -32.21
CA LEU A 770 4.48 1.90 -32.04
C LEU A 770 4.61 1.21 -30.66
N ILE A 771 5.82 1.20 -30.09
CA ILE A 771 6.11 0.58 -28.78
C ILE A 771 5.98 1.56 -27.61
N GLY A 772 5.84 2.85 -27.91
CA GLY A 772 5.61 3.92 -26.96
C GLY A 772 4.13 4.22 -26.81
N GLY A 773 3.80 5.50 -26.73
CA GLY A 773 2.43 6.00 -26.63
C GLY A 773 2.14 6.72 -25.33
N ILE A 774 0.92 7.24 -25.26
CA ILE A 774 0.45 8.09 -24.17
C ILE A 774 -0.82 7.48 -23.59
N LYS A 775 -0.88 7.36 -22.27
CA LYS A 775 -2.10 7.09 -21.51
C LYS A 775 -2.40 8.29 -20.64
N LEU A 776 -3.60 8.83 -20.77
CA LEU A 776 -4.12 9.92 -19.96
C LEU A 776 -5.48 9.51 -19.42
N TRP A 777 -5.50 9.03 -18.19
CA TRP A 777 -6.69 8.49 -17.55
C TRP A 777 -7.11 9.35 -16.36
N ALA A 778 -8.39 9.66 -16.26
CA ALA A 778 -8.97 10.49 -15.21
C ALA A 778 -10.21 9.82 -14.61
N GLY A 779 -10.33 9.82 -13.28
CA GLY A 779 -11.59 9.46 -12.62
C GLY A 779 -12.71 10.44 -12.98
N GLY A 780 -12.39 11.74 -13.02
CA GLY A 780 -13.25 12.84 -13.46
C GLY A 780 -13.09 13.19 -14.94
N ASP A 781 -13.09 14.49 -15.25
CA ASP A 781 -13.03 15.03 -16.61
C ASP A 781 -11.61 14.98 -17.18
N VAL A 782 -11.48 14.85 -18.50
CA VAL A 782 -10.25 15.15 -19.24
C VAL A 782 -10.45 16.40 -20.09
N ASN A 783 -9.68 17.45 -19.82
CA ASN A 783 -9.77 18.72 -20.52
C ASN A 783 -8.47 19.02 -21.26
N LEU A 784 -8.54 19.04 -22.60
CA LEU A 784 -7.41 19.34 -23.47
C LEU A 784 -7.65 20.64 -24.22
N ALA A 785 -6.72 21.58 -24.10
CA ALA A 785 -6.86 22.91 -24.72
C ALA A 785 -5.54 23.46 -25.25
N ARG A 786 -5.55 23.96 -26.49
CA ARG A 786 -4.50 24.89 -26.93
C ARG A 786 -4.86 26.31 -26.51
N LEU A 787 -4.13 26.86 -25.54
CA LEU A 787 -4.29 28.22 -25.04
C LEU A 787 -3.45 29.21 -25.86
N GLY A 788 -2.31 28.75 -26.40
CA GLY A 788 -1.44 29.55 -27.23
C GLY A 788 -2.06 30.02 -28.55
N ALA A 789 -1.60 31.17 -29.01
CA ALA A 789 -2.22 31.89 -30.13
C ALA A 789 -1.98 31.26 -31.52
N ASN A 790 -1.04 30.32 -31.65
CA ASN A 790 -0.62 29.77 -32.94
C ASN A 790 -0.25 28.27 -32.85
N ASN A 791 0.18 27.68 -33.97
CA ASN A 791 0.41 26.24 -34.07
C ASN A 791 1.67 25.73 -33.35
N SER A 792 2.61 26.59 -32.94
CA SER A 792 3.78 26.18 -32.15
C SER A 792 3.39 25.59 -30.79
N PHE A 793 2.19 25.91 -30.31
CA PHE A 793 1.64 25.42 -29.05
C PHE A 793 0.89 24.08 -29.20
N GLY A 794 0.92 23.44 -30.37
CA GLY A 794 0.35 22.11 -30.57
C GLY A 794 1.39 21.14 -31.15
N PRO A 795 1.15 19.82 -31.08
CA PRO A 795 -0.02 19.16 -30.48
C PRO A 795 -0.04 19.19 -28.94
N VAL A 796 -1.21 18.93 -28.35
CA VAL A 796 -1.36 18.80 -26.89
C VAL A 796 -1.03 17.41 -26.38
N VAL A 797 -1.41 16.41 -27.17
CA VAL A 797 -1.03 15.01 -26.97
C VAL A 797 -0.42 14.55 -28.29
N ASP A 798 0.88 14.25 -28.29
CA ASP A 798 1.64 13.94 -29.50
C ASP A 798 2.34 12.58 -29.40
N SER A 799 1.91 11.63 -30.21
CA SER A 799 2.66 10.41 -30.50
C SER A 799 2.85 10.22 -32.01
N ALA A 800 2.77 11.29 -32.79
CA ALA A 800 3.00 11.27 -34.23
C ALA A 800 4.45 10.90 -34.56
N GLY A 801 4.64 10.25 -35.70
CA GLY A 801 5.94 9.75 -36.12
C GLY A 801 6.16 9.83 -37.62
N SER A 802 7.41 9.93 -38.05
CA SER A 802 7.72 9.95 -39.49
C SER A 802 7.66 8.58 -40.17
N LYS A 803 7.54 7.48 -39.41
CA LYS A 803 7.34 6.11 -39.90
C LYS A 803 6.08 5.47 -39.35
N LYS A 804 5.93 5.46 -38.01
CA LYS A 804 4.77 4.89 -37.32
C LYS A 804 4.33 5.80 -36.18
N GLY A 805 3.03 6.06 -36.08
CA GLY A 805 2.42 6.75 -34.96
C GLY A 805 2.22 5.81 -33.78
N GLY A 806 2.16 6.37 -32.57
CA GLY A 806 1.92 5.64 -31.33
C GLY A 806 0.43 5.53 -30.98
N PRO A 807 0.09 4.77 -29.92
CA PRO A 807 -1.22 4.81 -29.33
C PRO A 807 -1.34 6.01 -28.37
N ASN A 808 -2.43 6.77 -28.48
CA ASN A 808 -2.92 7.70 -27.46
C ASN A 808 -4.22 7.14 -26.88
N GLU A 809 -4.22 6.82 -25.60
CA GLU A 809 -5.39 6.33 -24.86
C GLU A 809 -5.83 7.39 -23.85
N ILE A 810 -6.93 8.07 -24.14
CA ILE A 810 -7.48 9.16 -23.34
C ILE A 810 -8.79 8.67 -22.75
N ARG A 811 -8.89 8.63 -21.42
CA ARG A 811 -10.05 8.03 -20.76
C ARG A 811 -10.56 8.85 -19.59
N ALA A 812 -11.87 9.08 -19.56
CA ALA A 812 -12.58 9.65 -18.43
C ALA A 812 -13.57 8.61 -17.88
N PHE A 813 -13.41 8.19 -16.61
CA PHE A 813 -14.20 7.10 -16.02
C PHE A 813 -15.57 7.56 -15.50
N GLN A 814 -15.67 8.75 -14.94
CA GLN A 814 -16.92 9.36 -14.49
C GLN A 814 -17.18 10.72 -15.13
N GLY A 815 -16.18 11.33 -15.77
CA GLY A 815 -16.30 12.64 -16.43
C GLY A 815 -16.38 12.57 -17.95
N ALA A 816 -16.44 13.75 -18.56
CA ALA A 816 -16.40 13.96 -20.00
C ALA A 816 -14.96 14.12 -20.51
N ILE A 817 -14.74 13.84 -21.80
CA ILE A 817 -13.51 14.27 -22.50
C ILE A 817 -13.85 15.50 -23.32
N THR A 818 -13.15 16.61 -23.09
CA THR A 818 -13.29 17.85 -23.85
C THR A 818 -12.00 18.16 -24.61
N ILE A 819 -12.10 18.23 -25.93
CA ILE A 819 -11.03 18.72 -26.81
C ILE A 819 -11.46 20.09 -27.32
N ALA A 820 -10.84 21.14 -26.80
CA ALA A 820 -11.21 22.52 -27.11
C ALA A 820 -10.85 22.92 -28.55
N PRO A 821 -11.41 24.03 -29.09
CA PRO A 821 -11.07 24.51 -30.43
C PRO A 821 -9.57 24.69 -30.66
N ASN A 822 -9.11 24.35 -31.87
CA ASN A 822 -7.70 24.41 -32.30
C ASN A 822 -6.71 23.53 -31.51
N THR A 823 -7.21 22.67 -30.61
CA THR A 823 -6.44 21.64 -29.93
C THR A 823 -6.16 20.49 -30.89
N LEU A 824 -4.94 19.96 -30.88
CA LEU A 824 -4.55 18.83 -31.71
C LEU A 824 -4.12 17.65 -30.82
N VAL A 825 -4.74 16.49 -31.03
CA VAL A 825 -4.28 15.18 -30.54
C VAL A 825 -3.75 14.42 -31.75
N ASP A 826 -2.46 14.13 -31.78
CA ASP A 826 -1.78 13.59 -32.96
C ASP A 826 -1.12 12.23 -32.68
N ALA A 827 -1.36 11.30 -33.58
CA ALA A 827 -0.74 9.98 -33.71
C ALA A 827 -0.52 9.67 -35.20
N SER A 828 -0.38 10.70 -36.03
CA SER A 828 -0.22 10.58 -37.48
C SER A 828 1.17 10.08 -37.89
N ALA A 829 1.19 9.33 -39.00
CA ALA A 829 2.38 8.76 -39.61
C ALA A 829 2.02 8.07 -40.93
N PRO A 830 3.00 7.66 -41.77
CA PRO A 830 2.75 6.76 -42.89
C PRO A 830 2.09 5.43 -42.49
N VAL A 831 2.46 4.87 -41.33
CA VAL A 831 1.70 3.82 -40.65
C VAL A 831 1.01 4.46 -39.45
N LEU A 832 -0.28 4.74 -39.61
CA LEU A 832 -1.06 5.46 -38.60
C LEU A 832 -0.96 4.79 -37.22
N GLY A 833 -0.82 5.61 -36.19
CA GLY A 833 -1.06 5.22 -34.82
C GLY A 833 -2.56 5.09 -34.53
N VAL A 834 -2.92 5.14 -33.25
CA VAL A 834 -4.30 4.99 -32.80
C VAL A 834 -4.60 6.06 -31.77
N ASN A 835 -5.70 6.77 -31.93
CA ASN A 835 -6.31 7.55 -30.85
C ASN A 835 -7.52 6.75 -30.35
N LEU A 836 -7.58 6.50 -29.05
CA LEU A 836 -8.71 5.89 -28.36
C LEU A 836 -9.18 6.86 -27.29
N LEU A 837 -10.33 7.47 -27.51
CA LEU A 837 -10.98 8.38 -26.57
C LEU A 837 -12.18 7.64 -25.99
N THR A 838 -12.27 7.51 -24.67
CA THR A 838 -13.38 6.79 -24.04
C THR A 838 -13.94 7.57 -22.86
N SER A 839 -15.23 7.89 -22.90
CA SER A 839 -15.93 8.57 -21.81
C SER A 839 -17.34 8.05 -21.64
N CYS A 840 -17.71 7.84 -20.38
CA CYS A 840 -19.01 7.35 -19.98
C CYS A 840 -20.07 8.48 -20.01
N VAL A 841 -19.63 9.73 -19.90
CA VAL A 841 -20.47 10.95 -19.95
C VAL A 841 -20.55 11.55 -21.37
N GLY A 842 -19.49 11.40 -22.17
CA GLY A 842 -19.44 11.89 -23.54
C GLY A 842 -18.09 12.47 -23.93
N VAL A 843 -17.79 12.43 -25.23
CA VAL A 843 -16.64 13.12 -25.83
C VAL A 843 -17.13 14.36 -26.60
N THR A 844 -16.67 15.53 -26.20
CA THR A 844 -16.89 16.80 -26.93
C THR A 844 -15.61 17.20 -27.65
N ASN A 845 -15.55 16.91 -28.96
CA ASN A 845 -14.40 17.27 -29.79
C ASN A 845 -14.69 18.50 -30.66
N SER A 846 -14.13 19.65 -30.28
CA SER A 846 -14.12 20.88 -31.07
C SER A 846 -12.75 21.16 -31.73
N GLY A 847 -11.77 20.28 -31.52
CA GLY A 847 -10.41 20.38 -32.06
C GLY A 847 -10.18 19.42 -33.23
N THR A 848 -8.97 18.87 -33.33
CA THR A 848 -8.57 17.87 -34.32
C THR A 848 -7.94 16.67 -33.63
N VAL A 849 -8.40 15.47 -33.98
CA VAL A 849 -7.82 14.18 -33.54
C VAL A 849 -7.39 13.44 -34.79
N SER A 850 -6.09 13.15 -34.92
CA SER A 850 -5.48 12.62 -36.15
C SER A 850 -4.57 11.43 -35.84
N PRO A 851 -4.87 10.21 -36.34
CA PRO A 851 -6.11 9.80 -37.00
C PRO A 851 -7.35 10.00 -36.10
N PRO A 852 -8.58 9.99 -36.63
CA PRO A 852 -9.79 10.08 -35.81
C PRO A 852 -9.85 8.99 -34.74
N ASP A 853 -10.65 9.22 -33.71
CA ASP A 853 -10.90 8.22 -32.66
C ASP A 853 -11.31 6.87 -33.27
N ALA A 854 -10.65 5.82 -32.80
CA ALA A 854 -10.74 4.48 -33.37
C ALA A 854 -12.02 3.74 -32.96
N ASN A 855 -12.71 4.18 -31.90
CA ASN A 855 -13.93 3.55 -31.44
C ASN A 855 -14.97 4.54 -30.86
N ALA A 856 -15.52 5.40 -31.71
CA ALA A 856 -16.52 6.39 -31.31
C ALA A 856 -17.84 5.80 -30.73
N ALA A 857 -17.98 4.47 -30.69
CA ALA A 857 -19.10 3.79 -30.04
C ALA A 857 -18.92 3.64 -28.51
N ASP A 858 -17.72 3.84 -27.97
CA ASP A 858 -17.46 3.83 -26.52
C ASP A 858 -17.50 5.22 -25.86
N ASP A 859 -17.93 6.22 -26.62
CA ASP A 859 -18.14 7.62 -26.21
C ASP A 859 -19.44 7.86 -25.41
N ALA A 860 -20.20 6.82 -25.06
CA ALA A 860 -21.41 6.94 -24.24
C ALA A 860 -21.78 5.62 -23.52
N GLY A 861 -22.09 5.65 -22.22
CA GLY A 861 -22.56 4.47 -21.49
C GLY A 861 -22.27 4.49 -19.99
N VAL A 862 -22.61 3.41 -19.28
CA VAL A 862 -22.29 3.25 -17.84
C VAL A 862 -21.00 2.45 -17.70
N CYS A 863 -19.98 3.04 -17.10
CA CYS A 863 -18.73 2.35 -16.80
C CYS A 863 -18.79 1.69 -15.42
N ALA A 864 -18.40 0.41 -15.34
CA ALA A 864 -18.37 -0.34 -14.08
C ALA A 864 -17.22 0.12 -13.14
N GLN A 865 -16.16 0.70 -13.71
CA GLN A 865 -15.05 1.29 -12.97
C GLN A 865 -15.25 2.80 -12.86
N THR A 866 -15.04 3.34 -11.66
CA THR A 866 -15.25 4.76 -11.32
C THR A 866 -13.95 5.56 -11.29
N SER A 867 -12.78 4.91 -11.30
CA SER A 867 -11.48 5.58 -11.26
C SER A 867 -10.42 4.70 -11.96
N PRO A 868 -9.35 5.28 -12.53
CA PRO A 868 -8.22 4.49 -12.99
C PRO A 868 -7.64 3.64 -11.85
N ALA A 869 -7.23 2.40 -12.16
CA ALA A 869 -6.41 1.64 -11.24
C ALA A 869 -5.11 2.43 -10.95
N PRO A 870 -4.64 2.52 -9.70
CA PRO A 870 -3.39 3.22 -9.41
C PRO A 870 -2.20 2.54 -10.10
N LEU A 871 -1.17 3.32 -10.42
CA LEU A 871 0.12 2.82 -10.91
C LEU A 871 0.92 2.20 -9.77
N PHE A 872 0.83 2.81 -8.58
CA PHE A 872 1.49 2.37 -7.35
C PHE A 872 0.46 2.37 -6.22
N ALA A 873 0.43 1.29 -5.42
CA ALA A 873 -0.52 1.16 -4.32
C ALA A 873 -0.23 2.12 -3.16
N ASP A 874 1.05 2.40 -2.91
CA ASP A 874 1.56 3.27 -1.86
C ASP A 874 2.98 3.77 -2.22
N CYS A 875 3.55 4.67 -1.42
CA CYS A 875 4.91 5.17 -1.61
C CYS A 875 5.98 4.07 -1.56
N LYS A 876 5.74 2.99 -0.82
CA LYS A 876 6.68 1.86 -0.73
C LYS A 876 6.74 1.08 -2.04
N ALA A 877 5.59 0.87 -2.69
CA ALA A 877 5.49 0.27 -4.01
C ALA A 877 6.17 1.12 -5.10
N LEU A 878 6.30 2.43 -4.88
CA LEU A 878 7.06 3.36 -5.72
C LEU A 878 8.59 3.31 -5.47
N GLY A 879 9.05 2.58 -4.45
CA GLY A 879 10.46 2.49 -4.07
C GLY A 879 10.93 3.55 -3.06
N VAL A 880 10.00 4.29 -2.44
CA VAL A 880 10.29 5.17 -1.31
C VAL A 880 10.34 4.33 -0.04
N ASN A 881 11.51 4.27 0.59
CA ASN A 881 11.69 3.61 1.88
C ASN A 881 11.74 4.70 2.96
N ASN A 882 10.71 4.77 3.81
CA ASN A 882 10.70 5.64 4.99
C ASN A 882 11.84 5.29 5.96
#